data_AF-Q94FS1-F1
#
_entry.id   AF-Q94FS1-F1
#
_cell.length_a   1.000
_cell.length_b   1.000
_cell.length_c   1.000
_cell.angle_alpha   90.00
_cell.angle_beta   90.00
_cell.angle_gamma   90.00
#
_symmetry.space_group_name_H-M   'P 1'
#
loop_
_entity.id
_entity.type
_entity.pdbx_description
1 polymer ?
#
loop_
_entity_poly.entity_id
_entity_poly.type
_entity_poly.pdbx_seq_one_letter_code
_entity_poly.pdbx_strand_id
1 'polypeptide(L)'
;MPLLSPAAGVINVLLSEGQAMQAGDLIARLDLDDPSAVKRAEPFEGSFPEISLPIAASDQVHKKCAASLNAARMVLAGYDHAINKVVQELLWCLDTPELPFLQWEELMSVLATRLPRRLKSELERKYDEFKLNIDHMKTKDFPTEMLRETIKENLAYVSENEMATIERLVEPLMSLLKSYEGGLESHAHFIVKSLFEEYLLVEELFSDGIQSDVIERLRLQYSKDLQKVVDIVLSHQGVRNKTKLILTLMEKLVYPNPAAYRDQLIRFASLNHKRYYKLALKASELLEQTKLSELRTSIARNLSALEMFTEERAGFSLQARKLAIDESMVDLVTAPLPVEDALISLFDCSDQTLQQRVIETYISRLYQPQLVKDSIQLKYQDSGVTALWEFTQGHPEKRLGAMVILKSLESVSTAIGAALKDTSHYASSAGNTMHIALLGDTQMNTTEDSGDNDRAQDRIDQLSLILKQDTVTADLCAAGVKVISCIVQRDGALMPMRRTFLLSDEKLGYEEEPILRHVEPPLSSLLELDKLKVKGYNEMKYTPSRDRQWHIYTLRNTENPKMLHRVFFRTLVRQPSAGNRFTSGHISDVEGGRAEESLSFTSSSIMKSLTTAIEELELHAIRTGHSHMYLCILKEQKLLDLIPVSGSTVVDVGQDEATACSLLKEMALKIHELVGARMHHLSVCQWEVKLKLDSDGPASGSWRVVTTNVTPHTCTVDIYREVEDTKSQKLVYHSASSSSGPLHGVALSNSYQPLSVIDLKRCSARANRTTYCYDFPLAFETAVTKSWSNIPRKNQCYVKATELVFADKNGSWGTPIIPMQRAAGLNDIGMVAWILDMSTPEFPSGRQIIVVANDITFRAGSFGPREDALFEAVTNLACERKLPLIYMAANSGARIGIADEVKSIFRVKWIDDSNPERGFDYVYLSEEDYGRISSSVIAHKTQLDSGEIRWVIDSVVGKEDGLGVENIHGSAAIASAYSRAYEETFTLTFVTGRTVGIGAYLARLGIRCIQREDQPIVLTGYSALNKLLGREVYSSHMQLGGPKIMATNGIDHLTVPDDLAGVSHILRWLS
;
A
#
# COMPACT_ATOMS: atom_id res chain seq x y z
N MET A 1 -17.60 -46.08 7.15
CA MET A 1 -16.32 -46.69 6.72
C MET A 1 -16.08 -47.90 7.61
N PRO A 2 -15.97 -49.13 7.07
CA PRO A 2 -15.56 -50.27 7.88
C PRO A 2 -14.09 -50.08 8.32
N LEU A 3 -13.83 -50.17 9.63
CA LEU A 3 -12.47 -50.26 10.16
C LEU A 3 -12.04 -51.73 10.08
N LEU A 4 -11.06 -52.02 9.24
CA LEU A 4 -10.56 -53.37 9.03
C LEU A 4 -9.38 -53.63 9.96
N SER A 5 -9.43 -54.73 10.72
CA SER A 5 -8.26 -55.20 11.45
C SER A 5 -7.31 -55.91 10.48
N PRO A 6 -6.00 -55.59 10.49
CA PRO A 6 -5.02 -56.27 9.65
C PRO A 6 -4.70 -57.69 10.12
N ALA A 7 -5.08 -58.06 11.35
CA ALA A 7 -4.81 -59.37 11.95
C ALA A 7 -5.92 -59.80 12.93
N ALA A 8 -5.94 -61.09 13.29
CA ALA A 8 -6.79 -61.63 14.35
C ALA A 8 -6.13 -61.47 15.73
N GLY A 9 -6.95 -61.21 16.74
CA GLY A 9 -6.49 -61.00 18.11
C GLY A 9 -7.55 -60.36 18.99
N VAL A 10 -7.20 -60.09 20.24
CA VAL A 10 -8.06 -59.42 21.23
C VAL A 10 -7.89 -57.90 21.11
N ILE A 11 -9.00 -57.20 20.91
CA ILE A 11 -9.01 -55.74 20.74
C ILE A 11 -9.18 -55.06 22.11
N ASN A 12 -8.22 -54.20 22.46
CA ASN A 12 -8.26 -53.29 23.59
C ASN A 12 -8.56 -51.87 23.08
N VAL A 13 -9.82 -51.47 23.18
CA VAL A 13 -10.28 -50.15 22.70
C VAL A 13 -9.67 -49.04 23.55
N LEU A 14 -9.11 -48.01 22.90
CA LEU A 14 -8.51 -46.85 23.56
C LEU A 14 -9.35 -45.59 23.36
N LEU A 15 -9.89 -45.37 22.16
CA LEU A 15 -10.79 -44.25 21.90
C LEU A 15 -12.20 -44.58 22.38
N SER A 16 -12.80 -43.65 23.11
CA SER A 16 -14.18 -43.80 23.58
C SER A 16 -15.18 -43.57 22.44
N GLU A 17 -16.34 -44.21 22.53
CA GLU A 17 -17.42 -44.00 21.57
C GLU A 17 -17.83 -42.52 21.52
N GLY A 18 -18.09 -41.99 20.32
CA GLY A 18 -18.49 -40.59 20.11
C GLY A 18 -17.33 -39.58 20.03
N GLN A 19 -16.08 -40.01 20.25
CA GLN A 19 -14.90 -39.15 20.09
C GLN A 19 -14.61 -38.86 18.61
N ALA A 20 -14.20 -37.62 18.30
CA ALA A 20 -13.76 -37.26 16.95
C ALA A 20 -12.43 -37.96 16.61
N MET A 21 -12.33 -38.52 15.40
CA MET A 21 -11.13 -39.20 14.90
C MET A 21 -10.43 -38.38 13.81
N GLN A 22 -9.10 -38.45 13.78
CA GLN A 22 -8.23 -37.92 12.74
C GLN A 22 -7.49 -39.05 12.01
N ALA A 23 -6.97 -38.74 10.82
CA ALA A 23 -6.16 -39.69 10.07
C ALA A 23 -4.86 -40.00 10.82
N GLY A 24 -4.65 -41.27 11.16
CA GLY A 24 -3.50 -41.73 11.92
C GLY A 24 -3.74 -41.94 13.43
N ASP A 25 -4.96 -41.69 13.93
CA ASP A 25 -5.28 -41.91 15.34
C ASP A 25 -5.20 -43.38 15.74
N LEU A 26 -4.71 -43.61 16.97
CA LEU A 26 -4.67 -44.94 17.58
C LEU A 26 -6.03 -45.28 18.22
N ILE A 27 -6.87 -46.02 17.50
CA ILE A 27 -8.24 -46.35 17.93
C ILE A 27 -8.28 -47.44 19.00
N ALA A 28 -7.45 -48.48 18.81
CA ALA A 28 -7.36 -49.62 19.71
C ALA A 28 -5.98 -50.27 19.61
N ARG A 29 -5.59 -50.99 20.65
CA ARG A 29 -4.46 -51.94 20.60
C ARG A 29 -5.01 -53.34 20.32
N LEU A 30 -4.25 -54.13 19.58
CA LEU A 30 -4.60 -55.51 19.26
C LEU A 30 -3.53 -56.43 19.87
N ASP A 31 -3.95 -57.28 20.78
CA ASP A 31 -3.11 -58.38 21.27
C ASP A 31 -3.27 -59.55 20.30
N LEU A 32 -2.22 -59.80 19.52
CA LEU A 32 -2.24 -60.82 18.46
C LEU A 32 -2.33 -62.23 19.04
N ASP A 33 -3.13 -63.09 18.40
CA ASP A 33 -3.21 -64.51 18.75
C ASP A 33 -1.84 -65.22 18.59
N ASP A 34 -1.05 -64.79 17.60
CA ASP A 34 0.35 -65.20 17.41
C ASP A 34 1.29 -63.98 17.45
N PRO A 35 1.89 -63.67 18.61
CA PRO A 35 2.85 -62.58 18.73
C PRO A 35 4.12 -62.76 17.89
N SER A 36 4.45 -63.99 17.49
CA SER A 36 5.65 -64.28 16.69
C SER A 36 5.52 -63.83 15.23
N ALA A 37 4.28 -63.58 14.77
CA ALA A 37 3.97 -63.06 13.46
C ALA A 37 4.45 -61.61 13.25
N VAL A 38 4.81 -60.88 14.31
CA VAL A 38 5.27 -59.49 14.24
C VAL A 38 6.64 -59.34 14.88
N LYS A 39 7.65 -58.95 14.08
CA LYS A 39 8.95 -58.50 14.56
C LYS A 39 8.89 -56.99 14.85
N ARG A 40 9.23 -56.57 16.07
CA ARG A 40 9.39 -55.15 16.39
C ARG A 40 10.62 -54.60 15.69
N ALA A 41 10.45 -53.58 14.86
CA ALA A 41 11.58 -52.82 14.32
C ALA A 41 12.21 -52.01 15.46
N GLU A 42 13.52 -52.13 15.64
CA GLU A 42 14.27 -51.23 16.53
C GLU A 42 14.58 -49.94 15.76
N PRO A 43 14.29 -48.75 16.34
CA PRO A 43 14.69 -47.49 15.73
C PRO A 43 16.20 -47.45 15.52
N PHE A 44 16.64 -46.96 14.37
CA PHE A 44 18.06 -46.73 14.14
C PHE A 44 18.50 -45.47 14.90
N GLU A 45 19.23 -45.66 16.00
CA GLU A 45 19.75 -44.58 16.87
C GLU A 45 21.09 -44.01 16.37
N GLY A 46 21.65 -44.55 15.28
CA GLY A 46 22.86 -44.01 14.67
C GLY A 46 22.57 -42.82 13.76
N SER A 47 23.63 -42.12 13.35
CA SER A 47 23.58 -41.23 12.20
C SER A 47 24.02 -41.97 10.94
N PHE A 48 23.52 -41.54 9.78
CA PHE A 48 24.16 -41.92 8.52
C PHE A 48 25.58 -41.32 8.52
N PRO A 49 26.62 -42.08 8.11
CA PRO A 49 27.93 -41.50 7.86
C PRO A 49 27.81 -40.32 6.89
N GLU A 50 28.63 -39.28 7.03
CA GLU A 50 28.68 -38.21 6.04
C GLU A 50 29.13 -38.79 4.69
N ILE A 51 28.17 -39.03 3.80
CA ILE A 51 28.43 -39.46 2.44
C ILE A 51 28.78 -38.20 1.65
N SER A 52 29.97 -38.18 1.04
CA SER A 52 30.36 -37.11 0.12
C SER A 52 29.32 -36.94 -0.99
N LEU A 53 29.24 -35.75 -1.59
CA LEU A 53 28.35 -35.50 -2.73
C LEU A 53 28.51 -36.61 -3.79
N PRO A 54 27.41 -37.07 -4.42
CA PRO A 54 27.44 -38.16 -5.40
C PRO A 54 28.16 -37.79 -6.71
N ILE A 55 28.65 -36.55 -6.80
CA ILE A 55 29.45 -36.01 -7.90
C ILE A 55 30.79 -35.58 -7.29
N ALA A 56 31.90 -35.89 -7.97
CA ALA A 56 33.23 -35.47 -7.54
C ALA A 56 33.26 -33.95 -7.38
N ALA A 57 33.31 -33.47 -6.14
CA ALA A 57 33.44 -32.05 -5.84
C ALA A 57 34.78 -31.57 -6.39
N SER A 58 34.75 -30.66 -7.37
CA SER A 58 35.96 -30.04 -7.89
C SER A 58 36.16 -28.70 -7.21
N ASP A 59 37.38 -28.44 -6.75
CA ASP A 59 37.74 -27.15 -6.17
C ASP A 59 37.98 -26.04 -7.21
N GLN A 60 37.88 -26.38 -8.50
CA GLN A 60 38.04 -25.41 -9.58
C GLN A 60 36.87 -24.41 -9.61
N VAL A 61 37.21 -23.12 -9.72
CA VAL A 61 36.27 -21.99 -9.61
C VAL A 61 35.13 -22.09 -10.62
N HIS A 62 35.41 -22.38 -11.90
CA HIS A 62 34.38 -22.51 -12.94
C HIS A 62 33.35 -23.62 -12.66
N LYS A 63 33.77 -24.73 -12.05
CA LYS A 63 32.87 -25.82 -11.65
C LYS A 63 32.03 -25.46 -10.42
N LYS A 64 32.61 -24.78 -9.43
CA LYS A 64 31.87 -24.22 -8.29
C LYS A 64 30.85 -23.17 -8.74
N CYS A 65 31.23 -22.32 -9.71
CA CYS A 65 30.34 -21.34 -10.32
C CYS A 65 29.17 -22.02 -11.02
N ALA A 66 29.42 -23.04 -11.85
CA ALA A 66 28.38 -23.79 -12.54
C ALA A 66 27.43 -24.52 -11.56
N ALA A 67 27.97 -25.13 -10.51
CA ALA A 67 27.19 -25.80 -9.47
C ALA A 67 26.31 -24.81 -8.69
N SER A 68 26.86 -23.66 -8.30
CA SER A 68 26.14 -22.60 -7.58
C SER A 68 25.04 -21.98 -8.44
N LEU A 69 25.33 -21.74 -9.73
CA LEU A 69 24.34 -21.25 -10.68
C LEU A 69 23.20 -22.27 -10.88
N ASN A 70 23.52 -23.56 -10.99
CA ASN A 70 22.50 -24.60 -11.07
C ASN A 70 21.66 -24.67 -9.79
N ALA A 71 22.27 -24.57 -8.61
CA ALA A 71 21.54 -24.52 -7.34
C ALA A 71 20.60 -23.30 -7.28
N ALA A 72 21.05 -22.13 -7.75
CA ALA A 72 20.19 -20.94 -7.87
C ALA A 72 18.99 -21.19 -8.79
N ARG A 73 19.19 -21.81 -9.97
CA ARG A 73 18.11 -22.20 -10.89
C ARG A 73 17.16 -23.24 -10.28
N MET A 74 17.67 -24.19 -9.50
CA MET A 74 16.83 -25.16 -8.78
C MET A 74 15.94 -24.48 -7.73
N VAL A 75 16.46 -23.47 -7.02
CA VAL A 75 15.63 -22.62 -6.15
C VAL A 75 14.55 -21.90 -6.95
N LEU A 76 14.88 -21.34 -8.12
CA LEU A 76 13.91 -20.72 -9.02
C LEU A 76 12.87 -21.71 -9.55
N ALA A 77 13.22 -22.98 -9.73
CA ALA A 77 12.30 -24.05 -10.10
C ALA A 77 11.42 -24.56 -8.93
N GLY A 78 11.67 -24.11 -7.70
CA GLY A 78 10.87 -24.44 -6.51
C GLY A 78 11.51 -25.46 -5.54
N TYR A 79 12.73 -25.91 -5.81
CA TYR A 79 13.46 -26.85 -4.94
C TYR A 79 14.20 -26.13 -3.80
N ASP A 80 14.53 -26.86 -2.74
CA ASP A 80 15.18 -26.30 -1.55
C ASP A 80 16.70 -26.37 -1.62
N HIS A 81 17.37 -25.25 -1.32
CA HIS A 81 18.82 -25.14 -1.21
C HIS A 81 19.20 -24.06 -0.19
N ALA A 82 20.42 -24.14 0.36
CA ALA A 82 20.95 -23.15 1.30
C ALA A 82 21.29 -21.82 0.59
N ILE A 83 20.28 -20.96 0.40
CA ILE A 83 20.36 -19.71 -0.38
C ILE A 83 21.58 -18.84 -0.02
N ASN A 84 21.84 -18.63 1.27
CA ASN A 84 22.96 -17.78 1.70
C ASN A 84 24.31 -18.33 1.24
N LYS A 85 24.50 -19.66 1.30
CA LYS A 85 25.71 -20.34 0.83
C LYS A 85 25.83 -20.24 -0.69
N VAL A 86 24.73 -20.49 -1.41
CA VAL A 86 24.69 -20.39 -2.89
C VAL A 86 25.08 -18.98 -3.36
N VAL A 87 24.55 -17.93 -2.73
CA VAL A 87 24.89 -16.54 -3.08
C VAL A 87 26.34 -16.23 -2.74
N GLN A 88 26.84 -16.62 -1.56
CA GLN A 88 28.23 -16.39 -1.17
C GLN A 88 29.23 -17.08 -2.10
N GLU A 89 28.99 -18.34 -2.47
CA GLU A 89 29.83 -19.08 -3.41
C GLU A 89 29.78 -18.47 -4.81
N LEU A 90 28.60 -18.04 -5.27
CA LEU A 90 28.45 -17.37 -6.56
C LEU A 90 29.19 -16.03 -6.60
N LEU A 91 29.08 -15.19 -5.56
CA LEU A 91 29.82 -13.92 -5.44
C LEU A 91 31.33 -14.15 -5.51
N TRP A 92 31.84 -15.07 -4.68
CA TRP A 92 33.25 -15.42 -4.68
C TRP A 92 33.74 -15.88 -6.05
N CYS A 93 32.96 -16.70 -6.76
CA CYS A 93 33.30 -17.16 -8.11
C CYS A 93 33.35 -16.01 -9.11
N LEU A 94 32.35 -15.11 -9.09
CA LEU A 94 32.24 -13.98 -10.03
C LEU A 94 33.33 -12.93 -9.82
N ASP A 95 33.83 -12.77 -8.59
CA ASP A 95 34.93 -11.85 -8.25
C ASP A 95 36.32 -12.44 -8.57
N THR A 96 36.41 -13.73 -8.93
CA THR A 96 37.68 -14.43 -9.15
C THR A 96 38.20 -14.23 -10.60
N PRO A 97 39.38 -13.62 -10.81
CA PRO A 97 39.89 -13.29 -12.15
C PRO A 97 40.16 -14.48 -13.07
N GLU A 98 40.43 -15.66 -12.52
CA GLU A 98 40.73 -16.88 -13.29
C GLU A 98 39.49 -17.51 -13.93
N LEU A 99 38.27 -17.11 -13.51
CA LEU A 99 37.01 -17.69 -13.97
C LEU A 99 36.86 -17.75 -15.51
N PRO A 100 37.00 -16.64 -16.27
CA PRO A 100 36.81 -16.66 -17.72
C PRO A 100 37.80 -17.57 -18.46
N PHE A 101 39.06 -17.62 -17.99
CA PHE A 101 40.09 -18.48 -18.58
C PHE A 101 39.75 -19.95 -18.41
N LEU A 102 39.33 -20.35 -17.21
CA LEU A 102 38.97 -21.73 -16.93
C LEU A 102 37.68 -22.17 -17.66
N GLN A 103 36.69 -21.27 -17.78
CA GLN A 103 35.48 -21.53 -18.56
C GLN A 103 35.79 -21.68 -20.06
N TRP A 104 36.68 -20.83 -20.60
CA TRP A 104 37.14 -20.94 -21.98
C TRP A 104 37.86 -22.26 -22.24
N GLU A 105 38.78 -22.65 -21.35
CA GLU A 105 39.52 -23.91 -21.44
C GLU A 105 38.59 -25.13 -21.37
N GLU A 106 37.58 -25.12 -20.50
CA GLU A 106 36.58 -26.19 -20.43
C GLU A 106 35.79 -26.30 -21.74
N LEU A 107 35.27 -25.18 -22.27
CA LEU A 107 34.53 -25.18 -23.54
C LEU A 107 35.42 -25.62 -24.71
N MET A 108 36.64 -25.11 -24.80
CA MET A 108 37.59 -25.49 -25.86
C MET A 108 37.96 -26.97 -25.75
N SER A 109 38.10 -27.53 -24.55
CA SER A 109 38.40 -28.97 -24.38
C SER A 109 37.30 -29.87 -24.97
N VAL A 110 36.04 -29.43 -24.93
CA VAL A 110 34.89 -30.16 -25.47
C VAL A 110 34.69 -29.90 -26.97
N LEU A 111 34.94 -28.67 -27.42
CA LEU A 111 34.63 -28.22 -28.79
C LEU A 111 35.81 -28.37 -29.76
N ALA A 112 37.05 -28.42 -29.29
CA ALA A 112 38.25 -28.39 -30.14
C ALA A 112 38.26 -29.45 -31.23
N THR A 113 37.73 -30.65 -30.99
CA THR A 113 37.68 -31.72 -32.01
C THR A 113 36.57 -31.54 -33.04
N ARG A 114 35.60 -30.65 -32.77
CA ARG A 114 34.43 -30.36 -33.61
C ARG A 114 34.56 -29.06 -34.40
N LEU A 115 35.51 -28.19 -34.04
CA LEU A 115 35.76 -26.93 -34.74
C LEU A 115 36.52 -27.15 -36.06
N PRO A 116 36.29 -26.32 -37.10
CA PRO A 116 37.11 -26.33 -38.31
C PRO A 116 38.59 -26.16 -37.98
N ARG A 117 39.47 -26.94 -38.62
CA ARG A 117 40.91 -26.99 -38.31
C ARG A 117 41.57 -25.60 -38.29
N ARG A 118 41.23 -24.75 -39.26
CA ARG A 118 41.77 -23.38 -39.38
C ARG A 118 41.36 -22.52 -38.19
N LEU A 119 40.07 -22.51 -37.84
CA LEU A 119 39.55 -21.74 -36.70
C LEU A 119 40.15 -22.23 -35.38
N LYS A 120 40.23 -23.55 -35.20
CA LYS A 120 40.84 -24.16 -34.00
C LYS A 120 42.29 -23.71 -33.82
N SER A 121 43.13 -23.91 -34.84
CA SER A 121 44.55 -23.57 -34.77
C SER A 121 44.78 -22.09 -34.49
N GLU A 122 43.96 -21.21 -35.08
CA GLU A 122 44.10 -19.77 -34.88
C GLU A 122 43.67 -19.33 -33.48
N LEU A 123 42.59 -19.91 -32.93
CA LEU A 123 42.14 -19.64 -31.57
C LEU A 123 43.13 -20.13 -30.52
N GLU A 124 43.64 -21.37 -30.64
CA GLU A 124 44.66 -21.91 -29.74
C GLU A 124 45.94 -21.05 -29.80
N ARG A 125 46.42 -20.71 -31.01
CA ARG A 125 47.61 -19.88 -31.20
C ARG A 125 47.48 -18.53 -30.51
N LYS A 126 46.40 -17.78 -30.78
CA LYS A 126 46.22 -16.45 -30.21
C LYS A 126 45.94 -16.49 -28.70
N TYR A 127 45.27 -17.53 -28.20
CA TYR A 127 45.03 -17.70 -26.76
C TYR A 127 46.31 -18.04 -26.00
N ASP A 128 47.14 -18.96 -26.52
CA ASP A 128 48.42 -19.34 -25.90
C ASP A 128 49.41 -18.17 -25.90
N GLU A 129 49.47 -17.40 -27.00
CA GLU A 129 50.27 -16.18 -27.11
C GLU A 129 49.84 -15.13 -26.07
N PHE A 130 48.53 -14.97 -25.85
CA PHE A 130 48.02 -14.09 -24.81
C PHE A 130 48.40 -14.59 -23.41
N LYS A 131 48.23 -15.89 -23.13
CA LYS A 131 48.51 -16.50 -21.81
C LYS A 131 49.98 -16.38 -21.41
N LEU A 132 50.91 -16.51 -22.35
CA LEU A 132 52.35 -16.29 -22.12
C LEU A 132 52.70 -14.82 -21.80
N ASN A 133 51.90 -13.86 -22.29
CA ASN A 133 52.14 -12.44 -22.09
C ASN A 133 51.51 -11.87 -20.79
N ILE A 134 50.56 -12.60 -20.17
CA ILE A 134 49.93 -12.21 -18.88
C ILE A 134 50.98 -12.09 -17.76
N ASP A 135 52.00 -12.94 -17.76
CA ASP A 135 53.07 -12.91 -16.74
C ASP A 135 54.04 -11.71 -16.91
N HIS A 136 53.94 -10.95 -18.01
CA HIS A 136 54.85 -9.83 -18.34
C HIS A 136 54.14 -8.47 -18.48
N MET A 137 52.83 -8.46 -18.74
CA MET A 137 52.01 -7.25 -18.90
C MET A 137 51.10 -7.02 -17.70
N LYS A 138 50.88 -5.75 -17.31
CA LYS A 138 49.95 -5.37 -16.23
C LYS A 138 48.46 -5.56 -16.57
N THR A 139 48.12 -6.07 -17.75
CA THR A 139 46.75 -6.31 -18.22
C THR A 139 46.26 -7.68 -17.76
N LYS A 140 45.29 -7.69 -16.84
CA LYS A 140 44.66 -8.91 -16.29
C LYS A 140 43.36 -9.32 -16.98
N ASP A 141 42.90 -8.56 -17.97
CA ASP A 141 41.58 -8.75 -18.56
C ASP A 141 41.57 -9.87 -19.61
N PHE A 142 40.51 -10.68 -19.62
CA PHE A 142 40.32 -11.76 -20.58
C PHE A 142 40.21 -11.22 -22.02
N PRO A 143 40.86 -11.82 -23.03
CA PRO A 143 41.02 -11.22 -24.36
C PRO A 143 39.78 -11.42 -25.26
N THR A 144 38.64 -10.89 -24.81
CA THR A 144 37.32 -11.08 -25.40
C THR A 144 37.23 -10.59 -26.86
N GLU A 145 37.69 -9.38 -27.13
CA GLU A 145 37.59 -8.75 -28.46
C GLU A 145 38.42 -9.50 -29.49
N MET A 146 39.68 -9.80 -29.15
CA MET A 146 40.61 -10.55 -29.99
C MET A 146 40.06 -11.93 -30.39
N LEU A 147 39.54 -12.69 -29.42
CA LEU A 147 38.99 -14.03 -29.69
C LEU A 147 37.71 -13.95 -30.54
N ARG A 148 36.86 -12.95 -30.30
CA ARG A 148 35.62 -12.72 -31.04
C ARG A 148 35.89 -12.33 -32.49
N GLU A 149 36.81 -11.42 -32.75
CA GLU A 149 37.21 -11.04 -34.10
C GLU A 149 37.78 -12.24 -34.86
N THR A 150 38.60 -13.06 -34.21
CA THR A 150 39.16 -14.27 -34.80
C THR A 150 38.08 -15.26 -35.23
N ILE A 151 37.01 -15.42 -34.44
CA ILE A 151 35.85 -16.22 -34.82
C ILE A 151 35.13 -15.60 -36.03
N LYS A 152 34.83 -14.30 -35.98
CA LYS A 152 34.12 -13.59 -37.07
C LYS A 152 34.88 -13.62 -38.39
N GLU A 153 36.19 -13.38 -38.36
CA GLU A 153 37.06 -13.44 -39.53
C GLU A 153 37.06 -14.84 -40.16
N ASN A 154 37.12 -15.89 -39.34
CA ASN A 154 37.07 -17.27 -39.84
C ASN A 154 35.69 -17.65 -40.37
N LEU A 155 34.61 -17.16 -39.76
CA LEU A 155 33.23 -17.35 -40.25
C LEU A 155 33.02 -16.69 -41.62
N ALA A 156 33.72 -15.59 -41.92
CA ALA A 156 33.64 -14.93 -43.23
C ALA A 156 34.21 -15.77 -44.40
N TYR A 157 35.01 -16.81 -44.12
CA TYR A 157 35.56 -17.73 -45.13
C TYR A 157 34.74 -19.03 -45.30
N VAL A 158 33.63 -19.18 -44.56
CA VAL A 158 32.76 -20.36 -44.60
C VAL A 158 31.71 -20.23 -45.70
N SER A 159 31.40 -21.34 -46.38
CA SER A 159 30.35 -21.36 -47.42
C SER A 159 28.94 -21.23 -46.82
N GLU A 160 28.00 -20.61 -47.53
CA GLU A 160 26.62 -20.38 -47.04
C GLU A 160 25.90 -21.66 -46.58
N ASN A 161 26.20 -22.82 -47.17
CA ASN A 161 25.59 -24.11 -46.81
C ASN A 161 26.08 -24.67 -45.46
N GLU A 162 27.28 -24.28 -45.00
CA GLU A 162 27.88 -24.77 -43.74
C GLU A 162 27.76 -23.77 -42.60
N MET A 163 27.42 -22.51 -42.91
CA MET A 163 27.37 -21.38 -41.98
C MET A 163 26.46 -21.66 -40.78
N ALA A 164 25.21 -22.07 -41.00
CA ALA A 164 24.27 -22.35 -39.91
C ALA A 164 24.71 -23.49 -38.98
N THR A 165 25.46 -24.48 -39.50
CA THR A 165 25.98 -25.59 -38.70
C THR A 165 27.17 -25.15 -37.85
N ILE A 166 28.07 -24.35 -38.43
CA ILE A 166 29.26 -23.84 -37.73
C ILE A 166 28.88 -22.76 -36.71
N GLU A 167 27.92 -21.89 -37.02
CA GLU A 167 27.36 -20.94 -36.06
C GLU A 167 26.82 -21.65 -34.82
N ARG A 168 26.05 -22.74 -35.00
CA ARG A 168 25.55 -23.55 -33.88
C ARG A 168 26.66 -24.22 -33.07
N LEU A 169 27.80 -24.56 -33.69
CA LEU A 169 28.95 -25.15 -33.01
C LEU A 169 29.76 -24.12 -32.22
N VAL A 170 29.88 -22.89 -32.71
CA VAL A 170 30.67 -21.82 -32.09
C VAL A 170 29.82 -20.97 -31.10
N GLU A 171 28.49 -21.09 -31.14
CA GLU A 171 27.56 -20.37 -30.25
C GLU A 171 27.94 -20.42 -28.75
N PRO A 172 28.34 -21.56 -28.14
CA PRO A 172 28.76 -21.56 -26.74
C PRO A 172 29.98 -20.66 -26.46
N LEU A 173 30.94 -20.61 -27.39
CA LEU A 173 32.12 -19.74 -27.29
C LEU A 173 31.73 -18.26 -27.49
N MET A 174 30.86 -17.99 -28.47
CA MET A 174 30.36 -16.63 -28.72
C MET A 174 29.52 -16.10 -27.55
N SER A 175 28.71 -16.95 -26.93
CA SER A 175 27.92 -16.61 -25.74
C SER A 175 28.83 -16.27 -24.55
N LEU A 176 29.87 -17.06 -24.30
CA LEU A 176 30.87 -16.77 -23.28
C LEU A 176 31.57 -15.44 -23.55
N LEU A 177 32.08 -15.23 -24.76
CA LEU A 177 32.72 -13.97 -25.17
C LEU A 177 31.76 -12.78 -25.09
N LYS A 178 30.47 -12.97 -25.38
CA LYS A 178 29.47 -11.91 -25.23
C LYS A 178 29.28 -11.51 -23.77
N SER A 179 29.28 -12.50 -22.87
CA SER A 179 29.11 -12.23 -21.44
C SER A 179 30.29 -11.48 -20.80
N TYR A 180 31.51 -11.58 -21.34
CA TYR A 180 32.73 -10.93 -20.83
C TYR A 180 33.16 -9.67 -21.61
N GLU A 181 32.29 -9.08 -22.42
CA GLU A 181 32.63 -7.91 -23.26
C GLU A 181 33.05 -6.68 -22.45
N GLY A 182 32.43 -6.45 -21.29
CA GLY A 182 32.83 -5.42 -20.33
C GLY A 182 33.60 -5.97 -19.13
N GLY A 183 34.32 -7.09 -19.29
CA GLY A 183 35.08 -7.72 -18.20
C GLY A 183 34.23 -8.55 -17.22
N LEU A 184 34.77 -8.81 -16.03
CA LEU A 184 34.14 -9.66 -15.01
C LEU A 184 32.78 -9.10 -14.52
N GLU A 185 32.69 -7.78 -14.33
CA GLU A 185 31.46 -7.11 -13.92
C GLU A 185 30.33 -7.33 -14.93
N SER A 186 30.64 -7.24 -16.24
CA SER A 186 29.67 -7.50 -17.31
C SER A 186 29.14 -8.94 -17.29
N HIS A 187 29.99 -9.92 -16.98
CA HIS A 187 29.56 -11.31 -16.85
C HIS A 187 28.68 -11.53 -15.61
N ALA A 188 29.03 -10.93 -14.47
CA ALA A 188 28.19 -10.94 -13.29
C ALA A 188 26.81 -10.33 -13.58
N HIS A 189 26.77 -9.20 -14.31
CA HIS A 189 25.53 -8.59 -14.78
C HIS A 189 24.71 -9.53 -15.66
N PHE A 190 25.35 -10.21 -16.61
CA PHE A 190 24.69 -11.17 -17.50
C PHE A 190 24.03 -12.33 -16.73
N ILE A 191 24.76 -12.93 -15.77
CA ILE A 191 24.25 -14.04 -14.95
C ILE A 191 23.06 -13.60 -14.10
N VAL A 192 23.17 -12.47 -13.40
CA VAL A 192 22.08 -11.96 -12.54
C VAL A 192 20.84 -11.63 -13.38
N LYS A 193 21.00 -11.00 -14.55
CA LYS A 193 19.88 -10.75 -15.48
C LYS A 193 19.19 -12.05 -15.89
N SER A 194 19.94 -13.09 -16.24
CA SER A 194 19.36 -14.41 -16.58
C SER A 194 18.49 -14.97 -15.44
N LEU A 195 18.96 -14.91 -14.20
CA LEU A 195 18.21 -15.39 -13.04
C LEU A 195 16.95 -14.55 -12.78
N PHE A 196 17.04 -13.24 -13.02
CA PHE A 196 15.90 -12.33 -12.87
C PHE A 196 14.81 -12.60 -13.91
N GLU A 197 15.19 -12.85 -15.16
CA GLU A 197 14.26 -13.25 -16.23
C GLU A 197 13.55 -14.57 -15.91
N GLU A 198 14.28 -15.59 -15.44
CA GLU A 198 13.70 -16.88 -15.04
C GLU A 198 12.65 -16.73 -13.91
N TYR A 199 12.89 -15.82 -12.95
CA TYR A 199 11.91 -15.50 -11.92
C TYR A 199 10.66 -14.83 -12.50
N LEU A 200 10.85 -13.75 -13.28
CA LEU A 200 9.78 -12.91 -13.80
C LEU A 200 8.85 -13.70 -14.73
N LEU A 201 9.39 -14.56 -15.60
CA LEU A 201 8.62 -15.42 -16.51
C LEU A 201 7.55 -16.27 -15.82
N VAL A 202 7.79 -16.68 -14.57
CA VAL A 202 6.82 -17.43 -13.77
C VAL A 202 5.90 -16.50 -13.00
N GLU A 203 6.46 -15.55 -12.25
CA GLU A 203 5.66 -14.78 -11.29
C GLU A 203 4.75 -13.73 -11.95
N GLU A 204 5.08 -13.23 -13.14
CA GLU A 204 4.21 -12.33 -13.92
C GLU A 204 2.87 -13.01 -14.27
N LEU A 205 2.86 -14.33 -14.49
CA LEU A 205 1.63 -15.08 -14.77
C LEU A 205 0.64 -15.10 -13.59
N PHE A 206 1.17 -15.01 -12.37
CA PHE A 206 0.41 -15.08 -11.12
C PHE A 206 0.26 -13.72 -10.44
N SER A 207 0.71 -12.62 -11.05
CA SER A 207 0.61 -11.27 -10.48
C SER A 207 -0.85 -10.87 -10.26
N ASP A 208 -1.68 -10.93 -11.31
CA ASP A 208 -2.99 -10.25 -11.32
C ASP A 208 -4.19 -11.22 -11.29
N GLY A 209 -3.96 -12.53 -11.16
CA GLY A 209 -4.98 -13.57 -11.34
C GLY A 209 -5.20 -14.46 -10.12
N ILE A 210 -6.45 -14.93 -9.94
CA ILE A 210 -6.74 -16.01 -8.98
C ILE A 210 -6.01 -17.27 -9.42
N GLN A 211 -5.25 -17.89 -8.52
CA GLN A 211 -4.39 -19.03 -8.81
C GLN A 211 -5.10 -20.16 -9.59
N SER A 212 -6.37 -20.47 -9.26
CA SER A 212 -7.15 -21.50 -9.97
C SER A 212 -7.39 -21.16 -11.44
N ASP A 213 -7.72 -19.90 -11.73
CA ASP A 213 -8.02 -19.43 -13.09
C ASP A 213 -6.73 -19.33 -13.92
N VAL A 214 -5.60 -18.96 -13.30
CA VAL A 214 -4.28 -19.00 -13.93
C VAL A 214 -3.92 -20.44 -14.32
N ILE A 215 -4.08 -21.41 -13.41
CA ILE A 215 -3.78 -22.83 -13.67
C ILE A 215 -4.69 -23.37 -14.79
N GLU A 216 -5.97 -23.01 -14.82
CA GLU A 216 -6.88 -23.43 -15.88
C GLU A 216 -6.46 -22.86 -17.24
N ARG A 217 -6.10 -21.57 -17.31
CA ARG A 217 -5.54 -20.97 -18.53
C ARG A 217 -4.25 -21.66 -18.98
N LEU A 218 -3.34 -21.96 -18.06
CA LEU A 218 -2.10 -22.68 -18.35
C LEU A 218 -2.37 -24.10 -18.87
N ARG A 219 -3.36 -24.80 -18.32
CA ARG A 219 -3.79 -26.12 -18.78
C ARG A 219 -4.33 -26.08 -20.22
N LEU A 220 -5.07 -25.02 -20.56
CA LEU A 220 -5.57 -24.81 -21.94
C LEU A 220 -4.42 -24.47 -22.90
N GLN A 221 -3.51 -23.58 -22.49
CA GLN A 221 -2.36 -23.14 -23.29
C GLN A 221 -1.36 -24.28 -23.56
N TYR A 222 -1.05 -25.08 -22.53
CA TYR A 222 -0.09 -26.19 -22.59
C TYR A 222 -0.79 -27.55 -22.60
N SER A 223 -1.88 -27.69 -23.35
CA SER A 223 -2.66 -28.94 -23.43
C SER A 223 -1.87 -30.17 -23.89
N LYS A 224 -0.76 -29.97 -24.62
CA LYS A 224 0.14 -31.04 -25.09
C LYS A 224 1.32 -31.34 -24.15
N ASP A 225 1.58 -30.48 -23.17
CA ASP A 225 2.70 -30.59 -22.23
C ASP A 225 2.26 -30.15 -20.84
N LEU A 226 1.56 -31.06 -20.15
CA LEU A 226 1.09 -30.81 -18.79
C LEU A 226 2.23 -30.80 -17.77
N GLN A 227 3.40 -31.37 -18.09
CA GLN A 227 4.56 -31.32 -17.19
C GLN A 227 5.04 -29.89 -17.02
N LYS A 228 5.07 -29.11 -18.11
CA LYS A 228 5.39 -27.68 -18.03
C LYS A 228 4.45 -26.91 -17.10
N VAL A 229 3.16 -27.27 -17.05
CA VAL A 229 2.21 -26.66 -16.11
C VAL A 229 2.58 -27.01 -14.66
N VAL A 230 2.94 -28.27 -14.40
CA VAL A 230 3.39 -28.72 -13.07
C VAL A 230 4.66 -27.98 -12.66
N ASP A 231 5.64 -27.83 -13.55
CA ASP A 231 6.91 -27.16 -13.27
C ASP A 231 6.71 -25.66 -12.95
N ILE A 232 5.84 -24.98 -13.70
CA ILE A 232 5.44 -23.58 -13.42
C ILE A 232 4.77 -23.46 -12.05
N VAL A 233 3.85 -24.38 -11.73
CA VAL A 233 3.13 -24.36 -10.45
C VAL A 233 4.06 -24.69 -9.28
N LEU A 234 4.96 -25.65 -9.43
CA LEU A 234 5.97 -26.00 -8.42
C LEU A 234 6.89 -24.81 -8.14
N SER A 235 7.35 -24.13 -9.20
CA SER A 235 8.14 -22.91 -9.09
C SER A 235 7.39 -21.82 -8.30
N HIS A 236 6.12 -21.57 -8.63
CA HIS A 236 5.29 -20.58 -7.93
C HIS A 236 5.00 -20.95 -6.46
N GLN A 237 4.87 -22.25 -6.13
CA GLN A 237 4.74 -22.70 -4.74
C GLN A 237 5.99 -22.37 -3.91
N GLY A 238 7.17 -22.41 -4.54
CA GLY A 238 8.47 -22.05 -3.95
C GLY A 238 8.76 -20.54 -3.84
N VAL A 239 7.81 -19.66 -4.19
CA VAL A 239 8.00 -18.20 -4.30
C VAL A 239 8.73 -17.56 -3.12
N ARG A 240 8.49 -18.02 -1.87
CA ARG A 240 9.14 -17.46 -0.68
C ARG A 240 10.67 -17.58 -0.75
N ASN A 241 11.18 -18.73 -1.17
CA ASN A 241 12.61 -19.00 -1.29
C ASN A 241 13.19 -18.28 -2.52
N LYS A 242 12.45 -18.27 -3.63
CA LYS A 242 12.79 -17.51 -4.84
C LYS A 242 12.98 -16.03 -4.54
N THR A 243 12.00 -15.40 -3.87
CA THR A 243 12.06 -13.99 -3.48
C THR A 243 13.24 -13.70 -2.57
N LYS A 244 13.57 -14.59 -1.64
CA LYS A 244 14.77 -14.44 -0.79
C LYS A 244 16.05 -14.46 -1.61
N LEU A 245 16.21 -15.40 -2.55
CA LEU A 245 17.37 -15.46 -3.45
C LEU A 245 17.52 -14.16 -4.26
N ILE A 246 16.44 -13.71 -4.92
CA ILE A 246 16.48 -12.50 -5.75
C ILE A 246 16.80 -11.26 -4.91
N LEU A 247 16.20 -11.11 -3.71
CA LEU A 247 16.50 -10.00 -2.81
C LEU A 247 17.98 -9.97 -2.39
N THR A 248 18.55 -11.11 -2.02
CA THR A 248 19.98 -11.17 -1.63
C THR A 248 20.89 -10.84 -2.83
N LEU A 249 20.54 -11.27 -4.05
CA LEU A 249 21.27 -10.88 -5.26
C LEU A 249 21.15 -9.37 -5.55
N MET A 250 19.97 -8.78 -5.37
CA MET A 250 19.76 -7.34 -5.51
C MET A 250 20.62 -6.54 -4.52
N GLU A 251 20.69 -6.98 -3.26
CA GLU A 251 21.48 -6.32 -2.21
C GLU A 251 22.99 -6.38 -2.47
N LYS A 252 23.49 -7.47 -3.06
CA LYS A 252 24.94 -7.72 -3.20
C LYS A 252 25.52 -7.32 -4.55
N LEU A 253 24.80 -7.53 -5.65
CA LEU A 253 25.30 -7.32 -7.02
C LEU A 253 24.62 -6.16 -7.76
N VAL A 254 23.36 -5.84 -7.44
CA VAL A 254 22.63 -4.79 -8.15
C VAL A 254 22.80 -3.43 -7.48
N TYR A 255 22.81 -3.39 -6.14
CA TYR A 255 22.95 -2.15 -5.36
C TYR A 255 24.13 -1.25 -5.78
N PRO A 256 25.34 -1.77 -6.11
CA PRO A 256 26.46 -0.93 -6.54
C PRO A 256 26.22 -0.19 -7.86
N ASN A 257 25.51 -0.81 -8.80
CA ASN A 257 25.24 -0.24 -10.14
C ASN A 257 23.81 -0.58 -10.63
N PRO A 258 22.76 0.03 -10.05
CA PRO A 258 21.39 -0.36 -10.36
C PRO A 258 20.96 0.03 -11.78
N ALA A 259 21.63 1.02 -12.40
CA ALA A 259 21.34 1.50 -13.74
C ALA A 259 21.50 0.40 -14.80
N ALA A 260 22.43 -0.54 -14.59
CA ALA A 260 22.63 -1.68 -15.49
C ALA A 260 21.43 -2.64 -15.54
N TYR A 261 20.53 -2.61 -14.55
CA TYR A 261 19.40 -3.53 -14.38
C TYR A 261 18.03 -2.87 -14.54
N ARG A 262 17.98 -1.66 -15.10
CA ARG A 262 16.77 -0.82 -15.16
C ARG A 262 15.53 -1.56 -15.64
N ASP A 263 15.62 -2.30 -16.75
CA ASP A 263 14.47 -3.00 -17.35
C ASP A 263 13.90 -4.08 -16.42
N GLN A 264 14.76 -4.89 -15.79
CA GLN A 264 14.34 -5.90 -14.83
C GLN A 264 13.72 -5.25 -13.59
N LEU A 265 14.32 -4.18 -13.07
CA LEU A 265 13.82 -3.48 -11.89
C LEU A 265 12.43 -2.88 -12.12
N ILE A 266 12.14 -2.37 -13.33
CA ILE A 266 10.80 -1.88 -13.70
C ILE A 266 9.78 -3.01 -13.60
N ARG A 267 10.09 -4.19 -14.17
CA ARG A 267 9.21 -5.36 -14.13
C ARG A 267 9.04 -5.94 -12.72
N PHE A 268 10.09 -5.94 -11.90
CA PHE A 268 9.95 -6.32 -10.49
C PHE A 268 9.07 -5.34 -9.71
N ALA A 269 9.19 -4.05 -9.98
CA ALA A 269 8.39 -3.02 -9.35
C ALA A 269 6.90 -3.11 -9.73
N SER A 270 6.56 -3.67 -10.89
CA SER A 270 5.17 -3.85 -11.35
C SER A 270 4.49 -5.13 -10.85
N LEU A 271 5.16 -5.96 -10.04
CA LEU A 271 4.57 -7.20 -9.51
C LEU A 271 3.52 -6.89 -8.42
N ASN A 272 2.25 -7.13 -8.74
CA ASN A 272 1.10 -6.69 -7.96
C ASN A 272 0.51 -7.82 -7.08
N HIS A 273 1.26 -8.27 -6.08
CA HIS A 273 0.72 -9.20 -5.08
C HIS A 273 1.44 -9.07 -3.74
N LYS A 274 0.73 -9.32 -2.62
CA LYS A 274 1.28 -9.28 -1.26
C LYS A 274 2.51 -10.19 -1.06
N ARG A 275 2.68 -11.22 -1.88
CA ARG A 275 3.86 -12.12 -1.83
C ARG A 275 5.14 -11.44 -2.32
N TYR A 276 5.04 -10.47 -3.22
CA TYR A 276 6.19 -9.83 -3.87
C TYR A 276 6.55 -8.46 -3.28
N TYR A 277 5.78 -7.95 -2.31
CA TYR A 277 5.89 -6.56 -1.85
C TYR A 277 7.32 -6.14 -1.48
N LYS A 278 8.10 -7.00 -0.78
CA LYS A 278 9.49 -6.70 -0.41
C LYS A 278 10.38 -6.52 -1.63
N LEU A 279 10.16 -7.36 -2.64
CA LEU A 279 10.93 -7.36 -3.88
C LEU A 279 10.59 -6.15 -4.75
N ALA A 280 9.29 -5.88 -4.95
CA ALA A 280 8.82 -4.72 -5.69
C ALA A 280 9.28 -3.41 -5.04
N LEU A 281 9.26 -3.34 -3.69
CA LEU A 281 9.77 -2.21 -2.93
C LEU A 281 11.27 -2.04 -3.14
N LYS A 282 12.07 -3.11 -2.98
CA LYS A 282 13.53 -3.03 -3.16
C LYS A 282 13.91 -2.63 -4.58
N ALA A 283 13.22 -3.19 -5.59
CA ALA A 283 13.45 -2.84 -6.98
C ALA A 283 13.13 -1.38 -7.27
N SER A 284 12.03 -0.88 -6.70
CA SER A 284 11.67 0.53 -6.77
C SER A 284 12.69 1.45 -6.10
N GLU A 285 13.17 1.10 -4.89
CA GLU A 285 14.21 1.87 -4.19
C GLU A 285 15.48 2.02 -5.06
N LEU A 286 15.89 0.93 -5.70
CA LEU A 286 17.05 0.90 -6.60
C LEU A 286 16.84 1.76 -7.86
N LEU A 287 15.64 1.78 -8.45
CA LEU A 287 15.29 2.67 -9.57
C LEU A 287 15.32 4.15 -9.17
N GLU A 288 14.93 4.48 -7.94
CA GLU A 288 14.98 5.88 -7.48
C GLU A 288 16.42 6.36 -7.29
N GLN A 289 17.32 5.48 -6.87
CA GLN A 289 18.75 5.81 -6.81
C GLN A 289 19.29 6.19 -8.20
N THR A 290 18.89 5.47 -9.26
CA THR A 290 19.34 5.80 -10.63
C THR A 290 18.77 7.15 -11.06
N LYS A 291 17.47 7.39 -10.84
CA LYS A 291 16.83 8.68 -11.18
C LYS A 291 17.46 9.87 -10.45
N LEU A 292 17.80 9.71 -9.17
CA LEU A 292 18.44 10.78 -8.40
C LEU A 292 19.85 11.07 -8.90
N SER A 293 20.62 10.03 -9.26
CA SER A 293 21.96 10.20 -9.84
C SER A 293 21.92 10.90 -11.22
N GLU A 294 20.96 10.55 -12.06
CA GLU A 294 20.67 11.21 -13.34
C GLU A 294 20.28 12.68 -13.12
N LEU A 295 19.39 12.96 -12.16
CA LEU A 295 18.96 14.31 -11.82
C LEU A 295 20.12 15.16 -11.30
N ARG A 296 20.97 14.61 -10.42
CA ARG A 296 22.18 15.29 -9.92
C ARG A 296 23.09 15.71 -11.07
N THR A 297 23.36 14.79 -11.99
CA THR A 297 24.20 15.04 -13.17
C THR A 297 23.58 16.11 -14.08
N SER A 298 22.26 16.04 -14.28
CA SER A 298 21.50 17.04 -15.05
C SER A 298 21.55 18.43 -14.40
N ILE A 299 21.36 18.54 -13.08
CA ILE A 299 21.42 19.81 -12.35
C ILE A 299 22.83 20.42 -12.47
N ALA A 300 23.87 19.63 -12.20
CA ALA A 300 25.26 20.08 -12.31
C ALA A 300 25.55 20.59 -13.73
N ARG A 301 25.13 19.85 -14.77
CA ARG A 301 25.32 20.24 -16.17
C ARG A 301 24.61 21.56 -16.52
N ASN A 302 23.36 21.74 -16.08
CA ASN A 302 22.55 22.94 -16.37
C ASN A 302 23.05 24.18 -15.62
N LEU A 303 23.46 24.04 -14.36
CA LEU A 303 23.94 25.17 -13.55
C LEU A 303 25.40 25.54 -13.84
N SER A 304 26.22 24.62 -14.38
CA SER A 304 27.60 24.89 -14.83
C SER A 304 27.72 25.48 -16.25
N ALA A 305 26.61 25.59 -16.99
CA ALA A 305 26.57 26.09 -18.38
C ALA A 305 27.42 25.30 -19.42
N LEU A 306 27.79 24.04 -19.14
CA LEU A 306 28.66 23.22 -20.01
C LEU A 306 28.08 22.97 -21.42
N GLU A 307 26.76 22.83 -21.57
CA GLU A 307 26.10 22.72 -22.89
C GLU A 307 26.06 24.04 -23.68
N MET A 308 26.39 25.18 -23.06
CA MET A 308 26.45 26.46 -23.77
C MET A 308 27.77 26.66 -24.54
N PHE A 309 28.69 25.69 -24.45
CA PHE A 309 30.00 25.69 -25.10
C PHE A 309 30.09 24.75 -26.32
N THR A 310 29.03 24.03 -26.69
CA THR A 310 29.02 23.27 -27.95
C THR A 310 28.97 24.23 -29.14
N GLU A 311 29.84 24.00 -30.13
CA GLU A 311 30.27 24.94 -31.17
C GLU A 311 29.14 25.56 -32.04
N GLU A 312 27.92 25.02 -32.02
CA GLU A 312 26.79 25.51 -32.82
C GLU A 312 26.05 26.74 -32.25
N ARG A 313 26.37 27.22 -31.03
CA ARG A 313 25.70 28.38 -30.39
C ARG A 313 26.63 29.56 -30.07
N ALA A 314 27.62 29.82 -30.90
CA ALA A 314 28.62 30.89 -30.73
C ALA A 314 28.10 32.35 -30.90
N GLY A 315 26.82 32.63 -30.61
CA GLY A 315 26.19 33.95 -30.77
C GLY A 315 25.58 34.58 -29.51
N PHE A 316 25.53 33.89 -28.37
CA PHE A 316 24.88 34.41 -27.17
C PHE A 316 25.75 35.41 -26.39
N SER A 317 25.25 36.63 -26.18
CA SER A 317 25.84 37.65 -25.30
C SER A 317 25.94 37.15 -23.85
N LEU A 318 26.90 37.66 -23.07
CA LEU A 318 27.07 37.33 -21.64
C LEU A 318 25.77 37.50 -20.83
N GLN A 319 24.95 38.47 -21.21
CA GLN A 319 23.67 38.77 -20.56
C GLN A 319 22.59 37.72 -20.86
N ALA A 320 22.55 37.19 -22.08
CA ALA A 320 21.63 36.11 -22.42
C ALA A 320 22.00 34.79 -21.73
N ARG A 321 23.29 34.56 -21.44
CA ARG A 321 23.74 33.40 -20.65
C ARG A 321 23.28 33.49 -19.19
N LYS A 322 23.40 34.68 -18.59
CA LYS A 322 22.92 34.92 -17.22
C LYS A 322 21.41 34.67 -17.12
N LEU A 323 20.63 35.23 -18.05
CA LEU A 323 19.17 35.02 -18.10
C LEU A 323 18.78 33.55 -18.24
N ALA A 324 19.49 32.76 -19.05
CA ALA A 324 19.21 31.34 -19.23
C ALA A 324 19.51 30.51 -17.96
N ILE A 325 20.52 30.91 -17.19
CA ILE A 325 20.86 30.26 -15.91
C ILE A 325 19.82 30.64 -14.84
N ASP A 326 19.44 31.92 -14.76
CA ASP A 326 18.40 32.40 -13.85
C ASP A 326 17.05 31.69 -14.13
N GLU A 327 16.69 31.51 -15.41
CA GLU A 327 15.55 30.70 -15.84
C GLU A 327 15.68 29.24 -15.37
N SER A 328 16.86 28.64 -15.50
CA SER A 328 17.11 27.26 -15.06
C SER A 328 16.99 27.10 -13.54
N MET A 329 17.41 28.10 -12.76
CA MET A 329 17.23 28.11 -11.30
C MET A 329 15.74 28.18 -10.92
N VAL A 330 14.95 29.04 -11.60
CA VAL A 330 13.50 29.13 -11.40
C VAL A 330 12.79 27.83 -11.81
N ASP A 331 13.24 27.20 -12.90
CA ASP A 331 12.73 25.91 -13.35
C ASP A 331 12.95 24.82 -12.28
N LEU A 332 14.12 24.78 -11.64
CA LEU A 332 14.43 23.84 -10.55
C LEU A 332 13.63 24.12 -9.27
N VAL A 333 13.39 25.38 -8.93
CA VAL A 333 12.56 25.78 -7.78
C VAL A 333 11.12 25.27 -7.93
N THR A 334 10.60 25.27 -9.16
CA THR A 334 9.22 24.85 -9.49
C THR A 334 9.10 23.41 -10.00
N ALA A 335 10.21 22.69 -10.16
CA ALA A 335 10.21 21.32 -10.67
C ALA A 335 9.53 20.33 -9.70
N PRO A 336 8.63 19.46 -10.18
CA PRO A 336 7.99 18.41 -9.38
C PRO A 336 8.89 17.17 -9.25
N LEU A 337 10.14 17.37 -8.83
CA LEU A 337 11.20 16.37 -8.70
C LEU A 337 11.89 16.51 -7.33
N PRO A 338 12.60 15.47 -6.84
CA PRO A 338 13.35 15.52 -5.57
C PRO A 338 14.64 16.35 -5.66
N VAL A 339 14.50 17.61 -6.04
CA VAL A 339 15.60 18.55 -6.30
C VAL A 339 16.40 18.84 -5.02
N GLU A 340 15.74 18.88 -3.86
CA GLU A 340 16.38 19.15 -2.56
C GLU A 340 17.53 18.19 -2.27
N ASP A 341 17.30 16.89 -2.44
CA ASP A 341 18.31 15.85 -2.18
C ASP A 341 19.46 15.92 -3.19
N ALA A 342 19.13 16.16 -4.47
CA ALA A 342 20.13 16.29 -5.52
C ALA A 342 21.01 17.54 -5.33
N LEU A 343 20.45 18.67 -4.88
CA LEU A 343 21.20 19.90 -4.60
C LEU A 343 22.15 19.74 -3.41
N ILE A 344 21.73 19.10 -2.31
CA ILE A 344 22.60 18.86 -1.14
C ILE A 344 23.84 18.05 -1.54
N SER A 345 23.70 17.08 -2.44
CA SER A 345 24.84 16.29 -2.94
C SER A 345 25.88 17.09 -3.74
N LEU A 346 25.53 18.33 -4.12
CA LEU A 346 26.37 19.27 -4.86
C LEU A 346 26.91 20.41 -3.98
N PHE A 347 26.67 20.39 -2.67
CA PHE A 347 27.22 21.40 -1.75
C PHE A 347 28.75 21.35 -1.64
N ASP A 348 29.40 20.21 -1.94
CA ASP A 348 30.86 20.07 -1.94
C ASP A 348 31.50 20.26 -3.33
N CYS A 349 30.86 20.96 -4.25
CA CYS A 349 31.45 21.18 -5.57
C CYS A 349 32.66 22.13 -5.49
N SER A 350 33.71 21.82 -6.27
CA SER A 350 34.96 22.60 -6.29
C SER A 350 34.81 23.96 -6.99
N ASP A 351 33.80 24.11 -7.85
CA ASP A 351 33.48 25.36 -8.53
C ASP A 351 32.60 26.25 -7.64
N GLN A 352 33.16 27.34 -7.12
CA GLN A 352 32.46 28.29 -6.25
C GLN A 352 31.23 28.92 -6.93
N THR A 353 31.24 29.11 -8.25
CA THR A 353 30.10 29.71 -8.95
C THR A 353 28.92 28.74 -9.06
N LEU A 354 29.23 27.45 -9.28
CA LEU A 354 28.25 26.38 -9.22
C LEU A 354 27.72 26.21 -7.79
N GLN A 355 28.61 26.23 -6.80
CA GLN A 355 28.27 26.08 -5.38
C GLN A 355 27.29 27.17 -4.94
N GLN A 356 27.58 28.43 -5.30
CA GLN A 356 26.70 29.56 -5.04
C GLN A 356 25.30 29.34 -5.61
N ARG A 357 25.20 28.99 -6.91
CA ARG A 357 23.91 28.77 -7.59
C ARG A 357 23.13 27.62 -6.98
N VAL A 358 23.80 26.54 -6.60
CA VAL A 358 23.20 25.37 -5.93
C VAL A 358 22.58 25.78 -4.59
N ILE A 359 23.32 26.53 -3.76
CA ILE A 359 22.84 27.01 -2.45
C ILE A 359 21.69 28.00 -2.62
N GLU A 360 21.80 28.97 -3.52
CA GLU A 360 20.74 29.94 -3.83
C GLU A 360 19.45 29.25 -4.31
N THR A 361 19.58 28.26 -5.20
CA THR A 361 18.45 27.47 -5.69
C THR A 361 17.80 26.66 -4.57
N TYR A 362 18.60 26.05 -3.69
CA TYR A 362 18.11 25.27 -2.56
C TYR A 362 17.30 26.14 -1.58
N ILE A 363 17.86 27.29 -1.16
CA ILE A 363 17.17 28.24 -0.28
C ILE A 363 15.89 28.76 -0.94
N SER A 364 15.96 29.16 -2.21
CA SER A 364 14.80 29.64 -2.98
C SER A 364 13.68 28.60 -3.06
N ARG A 365 14.03 27.32 -3.17
CA ARG A 365 13.07 26.22 -3.25
C ARG A 365 12.40 25.92 -1.92
N LEU A 366 13.15 25.91 -0.82
CA LEU A 366 12.63 25.64 0.52
C LEU A 366 11.72 26.74 1.04
N TYR A 367 12.10 28.00 0.79
CA TYR A 367 11.39 29.16 1.31
C TYR A 367 10.36 29.71 0.31
N GLN A 368 10.07 29.06 -0.81
CA GLN A 368 8.98 29.51 -1.69
C GLN A 368 7.61 29.25 -1.03
N PRO A 369 6.67 30.22 -1.02
CA PRO A 369 6.72 31.60 -1.54
C PRO A 369 7.12 32.66 -0.49
N GLN A 370 7.55 32.24 0.69
CA GLN A 370 7.88 33.04 1.89
C GLN A 370 9.19 33.84 1.79
N LEU A 371 10.06 33.54 0.82
CA LEU A 371 11.36 34.17 0.64
C LEU A 371 11.20 35.64 0.20
N VAL A 372 11.90 36.56 0.87
CA VAL A 372 12.04 37.95 0.40
C VAL A 372 12.97 37.96 -0.80
N LYS A 373 12.49 38.49 -1.94
CA LYS A 373 13.27 38.55 -3.19
C LYS A 373 14.60 39.27 -2.97
N ASP A 374 15.65 38.75 -3.61
CA ASP A 374 17.01 39.29 -3.62
C ASP A 374 17.67 39.46 -2.22
N SER A 375 17.19 38.73 -1.22
CA SER A 375 17.72 38.82 0.16
C SER A 375 18.87 37.85 0.47
N ILE A 376 19.16 36.89 -0.41
CA ILE A 376 20.17 35.84 -0.16
C ILE A 376 21.58 36.44 -0.27
N GLN A 377 22.40 36.25 0.76
CA GLN A 377 23.80 36.68 0.82
C GLN A 377 24.69 35.51 1.22
N LEU A 378 25.78 35.27 0.48
CA LEU A 378 26.75 34.21 0.77
C LEU A 378 28.11 34.80 1.19
N LYS A 379 28.74 34.17 2.18
CA LYS A 379 30.09 34.47 2.66
C LYS A 379 30.92 33.19 2.71
N TYR A 380 32.06 33.20 2.03
CA TYR A 380 33.02 32.10 2.02
C TYR A 380 34.07 32.29 3.12
N GLN A 381 34.32 31.26 3.91
CA GLN A 381 35.32 31.22 4.97
C GLN A 381 36.20 29.97 4.80
N ASP A 382 37.40 29.96 5.39
CA ASP A 382 38.31 28.80 5.29
C ASP A 382 37.70 27.49 5.85
N SER A 383 36.74 27.63 6.78
CA SER A 383 36.08 26.50 7.44
C SER A 383 34.75 26.06 6.78
N GLY A 384 34.23 26.80 5.79
CA GLY A 384 32.94 26.52 5.16
C GLY A 384 32.26 27.73 4.47
N VAL A 385 30.96 27.57 4.17
CA VAL A 385 30.14 28.61 3.53
C VAL A 385 29.00 29.01 4.46
N THR A 386 28.77 30.32 4.64
CA THR A 386 27.63 30.86 5.38
C THR A 386 26.67 31.58 4.42
N ALA A 387 25.39 31.28 4.49
CA ALA A 387 24.34 31.98 3.75
C ALA A 387 23.32 32.62 4.70
N LEU A 388 22.86 33.84 4.40
CA LEU A 388 21.88 34.60 5.16
C LEU A 388 20.76 35.08 4.22
N TRP A 389 19.50 35.06 4.66
CA TRP A 389 18.35 35.56 3.88
C TRP A 389 17.20 36.01 4.78
N GLU A 390 16.26 36.77 4.21
CA GLU A 390 15.04 37.21 4.90
C GLU A 390 13.82 36.45 4.38
N PHE A 391 12.88 36.10 5.27
CA PHE A 391 11.62 35.46 4.90
C PHE A 391 10.45 35.92 5.78
N THR A 392 9.21 35.70 5.30
CA THR A 392 7.97 36.02 6.02
C THR A 392 7.11 34.78 6.21
N GLN A 393 6.61 34.54 7.43
CA GLN A 393 5.77 33.36 7.74
C GLN A 393 4.44 33.82 8.33
N GLY A 394 3.45 34.09 7.46
CA GLY A 394 2.06 34.40 7.85
C GLY A 394 1.82 35.74 8.56
N HIS A 395 2.87 36.41 9.02
CA HIS A 395 2.85 37.73 9.65
C HIS A 395 3.74 38.71 8.87
N PRO A 396 3.48 40.03 8.96
CA PRO A 396 4.28 41.06 8.27
C PRO A 396 5.71 41.20 8.82
N GLU A 397 6.02 40.59 9.96
CA GLU A 397 7.36 40.63 10.54
C GLU A 397 8.35 39.78 9.75
N LYS A 398 9.44 40.39 9.32
CA LYS A 398 10.56 39.73 8.65
C LYS A 398 11.35 38.88 9.64
N ARG A 399 11.65 37.65 9.25
CA ARG A 399 12.49 36.71 10.00
C ARG A 399 13.79 36.45 9.26
N LEU A 400 14.83 36.10 10.00
CA LEU A 400 16.14 35.78 9.45
C LEU A 400 16.31 34.27 9.32
N GLY A 401 16.75 33.84 8.13
CA GLY A 401 17.27 32.51 7.87
C GLY A 401 18.79 32.54 7.76
N ALA A 402 19.46 31.58 8.39
CA ALA A 402 20.90 31.39 8.27
C ALA A 402 21.22 29.93 7.92
N MET A 403 22.25 29.69 7.11
CA MET A 403 22.76 28.37 6.79
C MET A 403 24.27 28.35 6.91
N VAL A 404 24.81 27.31 7.55
CA VAL A 404 26.25 27.08 7.68
C VAL A 404 26.57 25.72 7.08
N ILE A 405 27.45 25.68 6.09
CA ILE A 405 27.87 24.47 5.36
C ILE A 405 29.33 24.18 5.71
N LEU A 406 29.61 23.00 6.26
CA LEU A 406 30.89 22.66 6.88
C LEU A 406 31.39 21.28 6.43
N LYS A 407 32.71 21.10 6.42
CA LYS A 407 33.35 19.79 6.14
C LYS A 407 33.73 19.01 7.39
N SER A 408 33.88 19.68 8.53
CA SER A 408 34.32 19.07 9.79
C SER A 408 33.38 19.45 10.94
N LEU A 409 33.14 18.50 11.85
CA LEU A 409 32.40 18.74 13.10
C LEU A 409 33.14 19.69 14.04
N GLU A 410 34.47 19.75 13.98
CA GLU A 410 35.29 20.57 14.88
C GLU A 410 35.08 22.08 14.66
N SER A 411 34.68 22.49 13.45
CA SER A 411 34.46 23.90 13.12
C SER A 411 33.05 24.41 13.38
N VAL A 412 32.12 23.55 13.83
CA VAL A 412 30.69 23.88 13.99
C VAL A 412 30.48 25.06 14.94
N SER A 413 31.00 25.01 16.17
CA SER A 413 30.78 26.08 17.17
C SER A 413 31.34 27.43 16.70
N THR A 414 32.52 27.42 16.07
CA THR A 414 33.17 28.63 15.53
C THR A 414 32.37 29.23 14.37
N ALA A 415 31.87 28.38 13.47
CA ALA A 415 31.10 28.82 12.31
C ALA A 415 29.70 29.33 12.68
N ILE A 416 29.05 28.74 13.69
CA ILE A 416 27.82 29.28 14.27
C ILE A 416 28.09 30.67 14.83
N GLY A 417 29.11 30.83 15.69
CA GLY A 417 29.46 32.13 16.26
C GLY A 417 29.78 33.19 15.19
N ALA A 418 30.43 32.80 14.08
CA ALA A 418 30.70 33.69 12.96
C ALA A 418 29.42 34.10 12.22
N ALA A 419 28.52 33.16 11.95
CA ALA A 419 27.23 33.44 11.30
C ALA A 419 26.36 34.39 12.13
N LEU A 420 26.37 34.23 13.46
CA LEU A 420 25.57 35.05 14.39
C LEU A 420 26.12 36.47 14.63
N LYS A 421 27.43 36.72 14.43
CA LYS A 421 27.99 38.08 14.58
C LYS A 421 27.37 39.08 13.61
N ASP A 422 26.97 38.61 12.44
CA ASP A 422 26.36 39.44 11.40
C ASP A 422 24.84 39.62 11.57
N THR A 423 24.21 38.95 12.55
CA THR A 423 22.75 38.98 12.77
C THR A 423 22.31 40.02 13.80
N SER A 424 23.23 40.78 14.39
CA SER A 424 22.95 41.77 15.45
C SER A 424 21.97 42.88 15.05
N HIS A 425 21.80 43.15 13.75
CA HIS A 425 20.81 44.10 13.22
C HIS A 425 19.37 43.57 13.21
N TYR A 426 19.18 42.26 13.42
CA TYR A 426 17.91 41.53 13.29
C TYR A 426 17.47 40.88 14.60
N ALA A 427 17.86 41.46 15.75
CA ALA A 427 17.44 41.04 17.10
C ALA A 427 15.93 41.29 17.30
N SER A 428 15.13 40.50 16.61
CA SER A 428 13.67 40.47 16.70
C SER A 428 13.26 39.30 17.61
N SER A 429 12.16 39.47 18.36
CA SER A 429 11.46 38.39 19.06
C SER A 429 10.86 37.33 18.11
N ALA A 430 10.96 37.52 16.80
CA ALA A 430 10.34 36.71 15.76
C ALA A 430 11.24 35.54 15.34
N GLY A 431 10.96 34.35 15.91
CA GLY A 431 11.58 33.05 15.65
C GLY A 431 12.41 32.85 14.37
N ASN A 432 13.71 33.15 14.46
CA ASN A 432 14.70 32.93 13.40
C ASN A 432 14.96 31.43 13.19
N THR A 433 15.45 31.05 12.00
CA THR A 433 15.75 29.64 11.64
C THR A 433 17.20 29.50 11.20
N MET A 434 17.90 28.49 11.73
CA MET A 434 19.27 28.15 11.33
C MET A 434 19.34 26.75 10.70
N HIS A 435 20.12 26.61 9.64
CA HIS A 435 20.42 25.34 8.97
C HIS A 435 21.91 25.04 9.12
N ILE A 436 22.26 23.81 9.47
CA ILE A 436 23.64 23.34 9.61
C ILE A 436 23.81 22.14 8.70
N ALA A 437 24.58 22.29 7.62
CA ALA A 437 24.87 21.20 6.69
C ALA A 437 26.31 20.71 6.89
N LEU A 438 26.46 19.42 7.20
CA LEU A 438 27.74 18.75 7.33
C LEU A 438 27.98 17.85 6.10
N LEU A 439 29.05 18.15 5.36
CA LEU A 439 29.45 17.44 4.14
C LEU A 439 30.14 16.11 4.47
N GLY A 440 30.07 15.15 3.54
CA GLY A 440 30.72 13.83 3.67
C GLY A 440 32.24 13.93 3.55
N ASP A 441 32.97 12.99 4.18
CA ASP A 441 34.44 12.94 4.09
C ASP A 441 34.83 12.23 2.81
N THR A 442 35.62 12.85 1.93
CA THR A 442 35.94 12.35 0.58
C THR A 442 37.03 11.25 0.56
N GLN A 443 37.42 10.70 1.72
CA GLN A 443 38.40 9.60 1.77
C GLN A 443 37.74 8.25 1.45
N MET A 444 37.69 7.95 0.15
CA MET A 444 37.43 6.63 -0.42
C MET A 444 38.42 5.59 0.13
N ASN A 445 37.99 4.79 1.11
CA ASN A 445 38.56 3.46 1.36
C ASN A 445 37.45 2.43 1.15
N THR A 446 37.48 1.82 -0.03
CA THR A 446 36.67 0.69 -0.45
C THR A 446 37.02 -0.53 0.39
N THR A 447 36.23 -0.84 1.41
CA THR A 447 35.88 -2.20 1.88
C THR A 447 35.13 -2.06 3.21
N GLU A 448 33.98 -2.73 3.32
CA GLU A 448 33.06 -2.81 4.48
C GLU A 448 31.90 -1.79 4.52
N ASP A 449 30.97 -1.92 3.58
CA ASP A 449 29.76 -1.09 3.45
C ASP A 449 28.54 -1.67 4.20
N SER A 450 28.67 -1.85 5.52
CA SER A 450 27.50 -1.95 6.41
C SER A 450 27.40 -0.80 7.42
N GLY A 451 28.36 0.15 7.39
CA GLY A 451 28.54 1.17 8.41
C GLY A 451 28.18 2.61 8.04
N ASP A 452 27.71 2.92 6.83
CA ASP A 452 27.41 4.32 6.46
C ASP A 452 26.16 4.89 7.19
N ASN A 453 25.12 4.07 7.44
CA ASN A 453 23.97 4.48 8.26
C ASN A 453 24.39 4.84 9.69
N ASP A 454 25.23 3.99 10.28
CA ASP A 454 25.69 4.15 11.66
C ASP A 454 26.60 5.37 11.78
N ARG A 455 27.51 5.58 10.81
CA ARG A 455 28.37 6.78 10.76
C ARG A 455 27.59 8.09 10.61
N ALA A 456 26.57 8.14 9.74
CA ALA A 456 25.75 9.33 9.57
C ALA A 456 24.90 9.64 10.82
N GLN A 457 24.42 8.59 11.49
CA GLN A 457 23.69 8.71 12.74
C GLN A 457 24.61 9.20 13.88
N ASP A 458 25.83 8.67 13.99
CA ASP A 458 26.83 9.13 14.98
C ASP A 458 27.14 10.62 14.82
N ARG A 459 27.30 11.11 13.58
CA ARG A 459 27.53 12.53 13.29
C ARG A 459 26.37 13.42 13.72
N ILE A 460 25.13 12.96 13.50
CA ILE A 460 23.92 13.65 13.98
C ILE A 460 23.90 13.71 15.50
N ASP A 461 24.25 12.62 16.18
CA ASP A 461 24.24 12.55 17.64
C ASP A 461 25.31 13.46 18.25
N GLN A 462 26.48 13.56 17.62
CA GLN A 462 27.51 14.54 17.97
C GLN A 462 27.06 15.99 17.76
N LEU A 463 26.40 16.31 16.64
CA LEU A 463 25.81 17.63 16.41
C LEU A 463 24.78 17.97 17.50
N SER A 464 23.94 17.00 17.89
CA SER A 464 22.98 17.18 18.99
C SER A 464 23.67 17.51 20.31
N LEU A 465 24.82 16.88 20.59
CA LEU A 465 25.63 17.17 21.79
C LEU A 465 26.22 18.59 21.76
N ILE A 466 26.72 19.04 20.60
CA ILE A 466 27.26 20.40 20.42
C ILE A 466 26.17 21.45 20.63
N LEU A 467 24.97 21.23 20.09
CA LEU A 467 23.83 22.15 20.25
C LEU A 467 23.34 22.28 21.69
N LYS A 468 23.65 21.30 22.55
CA LYS A 468 23.35 21.29 23.99
C LYS A 468 24.44 21.91 24.86
N GLN A 469 25.55 22.37 24.27
CA GLN A 469 26.58 23.10 25.02
C GLN A 469 26.06 24.50 25.39
N ASP A 470 26.11 24.85 26.69
CA ASP A 470 25.54 26.09 27.23
C ASP A 470 25.97 27.35 26.48
N THR A 471 27.22 27.42 26.01
CA THR A 471 27.75 28.57 25.25
C THR A 471 27.07 28.72 23.89
N VAL A 472 26.92 27.62 23.15
CA VAL A 472 26.31 27.63 21.80
C VAL A 472 24.81 27.86 21.92
N THR A 473 24.15 27.23 22.90
CA THR A 473 22.73 27.45 23.17
C THR A 473 22.45 28.91 23.54
N ALA A 474 23.28 29.52 24.39
CA ALA A 474 23.13 30.92 24.79
C ALA A 474 23.28 31.90 23.60
N ASP A 475 24.28 31.69 22.74
CA ASP A 475 24.49 32.52 21.55
C ASP A 475 23.31 32.42 20.57
N LEU A 476 22.79 31.21 20.35
CA LEU A 476 21.63 30.97 19.48
C LEU A 476 20.35 31.60 20.04
N CYS A 477 20.13 31.51 21.35
CA CYS A 477 19.01 32.15 22.03
C CYS A 477 19.10 33.67 21.95
N ALA A 478 20.30 34.24 22.15
CA ALA A 478 20.54 35.68 22.03
C ALA A 478 20.25 36.21 20.61
N ALA A 479 20.50 35.39 19.59
CA ALA A 479 20.16 35.68 18.20
C ALA A 479 18.69 35.39 17.82
N GLY A 480 17.85 34.97 18.77
CA GLY A 480 16.42 34.69 18.55
C GLY A 480 16.14 33.45 17.68
N VAL A 481 17.09 32.52 17.55
CA VAL A 481 16.92 31.29 16.78
C VAL A 481 15.99 30.33 17.53
N LYS A 482 14.82 30.03 16.95
CA LYS A 482 13.87 29.08 17.55
C LYS A 482 13.93 27.69 16.93
N VAL A 483 14.48 27.58 15.73
CA VAL A 483 14.45 26.35 14.93
C VAL A 483 15.83 26.10 14.32
N ILE A 484 16.35 24.89 14.49
CA ILE A 484 17.63 24.44 13.92
C ILE A 484 17.40 23.19 13.08
N SER A 485 17.73 23.23 11.79
CA SER A 485 17.78 22.06 10.91
C SER A 485 19.22 21.59 10.78
N CYS A 486 19.49 20.32 11.06
CA CYS A 486 20.79 19.68 10.84
C CYS A 486 20.69 18.71 9.67
N ILE A 487 21.55 18.89 8.67
CA ILE A 487 21.62 18.08 7.45
C ILE A 487 22.99 17.39 7.43
N VAL A 488 23.01 16.07 7.38
CA VAL A 488 24.24 15.28 7.20
C VAL A 488 24.19 14.60 5.85
N GLN A 489 25.13 14.97 4.99
CA GLN A 489 25.31 14.35 3.69
C GLN A 489 25.83 12.92 3.87
N ARG A 490 25.29 12.01 3.05
CA ARG A 490 25.68 10.60 2.99
C ARG A 490 26.31 10.29 1.64
N ASP A 491 26.85 9.08 1.48
CA ASP A 491 27.39 8.63 0.20
C ASP A 491 26.37 8.84 -0.94
N GLY A 492 26.88 9.19 -2.13
CA GLY A 492 26.14 9.88 -3.19
C GLY A 492 24.88 9.21 -3.75
N ALA A 493 24.57 7.98 -3.33
CA ALA A 493 23.36 7.24 -3.69
C ALA A 493 22.26 7.28 -2.61
N LEU A 494 22.55 7.76 -1.39
CA LEU A 494 21.63 7.73 -0.25
C LEU A 494 21.07 9.11 0.11
N MET A 495 19.87 9.11 0.70
CA MET A 495 19.20 10.35 1.11
C MET A 495 19.98 11.01 2.27
N PRO A 496 20.21 12.34 2.25
CA PRO A 496 20.79 13.03 3.39
C PRO A 496 19.92 12.85 4.64
N MET A 497 20.57 12.66 5.80
CA MET A 497 19.88 12.63 7.08
C MET A 497 19.54 14.05 7.50
N ARG A 498 18.30 14.28 7.95
CA ARG A 498 17.86 15.59 8.44
C ARG A 498 17.18 15.46 9.79
N ARG A 499 17.54 16.33 10.72
CA ARG A 499 16.97 16.42 12.06
C ARG A 499 16.64 17.87 12.36
N THR A 500 15.45 18.11 12.87
CA THR A 500 15.06 19.45 13.31
C THR A 500 15.00 19.50 14.83
N PHE A 501 15.59 20.53 15.41
CA PHE A 501 15.54 20.84 16.82
C PHE A 501 14.78 22.16 17.05
N LEU A 502 13.86 22.16 18.01
CA LEU A 502 13.06 23.32 18.40
C LEU A 502 13.49 23.80 19.78
N LEU A 503 13.49 25.12 19.99
CA LEU A 503 13.74 25.70 21.30
C LEU A 503 12.58 25.38 22.26
N SER A 504 12.88 24.72 23.37
CA SER A 504 11.91 24.41 24.43
C SER A 504 11.92 25.48 25.52
N ASP A 505 10.78 26.14 25.72
CA ASP A 505 10.61 27.16 26.78
C ASP A 505 10.74 26.54 28.19
N GLU A 506 10.41 25.26 28.37
CA GLU A 506 10.44 24.58 29.67
C GLU A 506 11.86 24.17 30.11
N LYS A 507 12.70 23.77 29.14
CA LYS A 507 14.05 23.22 29.40
C LYS A 507 15.18 24.19 29.06
N LEU A 508 14.85 25.38 28.52
CA LEU A 508 15.82 26.39 28.09
C LEU A 508 16.89 25.83 27.14
N GLY A 509 16.48 24.95 26.22
CA GLY A 509 17.39 24.25 25.31
C GLY A 509 16.68 23.65 24.09
N TYR A 510 17.46 23.19 23.12
CA TYR A 510 16.95 22.63 21.86
C TYR A 510 16.62 21.14 21.99
N GLU A 511 15.39 20.76 21.63
CA GLU A 511 14.93 19.38 21.61
C GLU A 511 14.58 18.93 20.20
N GLU A 512 14.89 17.68 19.86
CA GLU A 512 14.51 17.10 18.57
C GLU A 512 12.98 17.02 18.47
N GLU A 513 12.42 17.46 17.35
CA GLU A 513 10.99 17.30 17.05
C GLU A 513 10.81 16.12 16.06
N PRO A 514 10.37 14.93 16.52
CA PRO A 514 10.38 13.72 15.71
C PRO A 514 9.51 13.77 14.46
N ILE A 515 8.43 14.58 14.46
CA ILE A 515 7.56 14.75 13.28
C ILE A 515 8.27 15.45 12.12
N LEU A 516 9.36 16.18 12.39
CA LEU A 516 10.14 16.91 11.41
C LEU A 516 11.38 16.14 10.93
N ARG A 517 11.53 14.86 11.28
CA ARG A 517 12.61 14.02 10.76
C ARG A 517 12.52 13.95 9.23
N HIS A 518 13.64 14.23 8.55
CA HIS A 518 13.75 14.26 7.09
C HIS A 518 12.87 15.30 6.36
N VAL A 519 12.26 16.25 7.07
CA VAL A 519 11.49 17.36 6.48
C VAL A 519 12.08 18.70 6.94
N GLU A 520 12.36 19.58 6.00
CA GLU A 520 12.90 20.90 6.32
C GLU A 520 11.85 21.76 7.04
N PRO A 521 12.23 22.51 8.10
CA PRO A 521 11.28 23.23 8.93
C PRO A 521 10.34 24.21 8.19
N PRO A 522 10.78 24.96 7.15
CA PRO A 522 9.87 25.85 6.41
C PRO A 522 8.68 25.11 5.80
N LEU A 523 8.91 23.88 5.32
CA LEU A 523 7.91 23.04 4.66
C LEU A 523 6.87 22.51 5.66
N SER A 524 7.24 22.37 6.94
CA SER A 524 6.34 21.82 7.98
C SER A 524 5.03 22.61 8.10
N SER A 525 5.12 23.93 7.97
CA SER A 525 3.97 24.84 8.03
C SER A 525 3.04 24.71 6.82
N LEU A 526 3.61 24.49 5.63
CA LEU A 526 2.86 24.28 4.39
C LEU A 526 2.19 22.89 4.36
N LEU A 527 2.88 21.88 4.92
CA LEU A 527 2.41 20.51 5.07
C LEU A 527 1.45 20.31 6.26
N GLU A 528 1.31 21.32 7.12
CA GLU A 528 0.42 21.34 8.30
C GLU A 528 0.68 20.17 9.27
N LEU A 529 1.96 19.87 9.51
CA LEU A 529 2.37 18.69 10.28
C LEU A 529 1.88 18.71 11.74
N ASP A 530 1.72 19.89 12.35
CA ASP A 530 1.16 20.00 13.71
C ASP A 530 -0.25 19.40 13.84
N LYS A 531 -0.99 19.32 12.73
CA LYS A 531 -2.32 18.69 12.75
C LYS A 531 -2.26 17.19 13.04
N LEU A 532 -1.11 16.55 12.83
CA LEU A 532 -0.93 15.11 12.97
C LEU A 532 -0.72 14.66 14.42
N LYS A 533 -0.67 15.58 15.39
CA LYS A 533 -0.63 15.28 16.83
C LYS A 533 -2.02 14.81 17.33
N VAL A 534 -2.48 13.66 16.84
CA VAL A 534 -3.82 13.09 17.08
C VAL A 534 -3.87 12.40 18.44
N LYS A 535 -4.87 12.76 19.26
CA LYS A 535 -5.09 12.12 20.57
C LYS A 535 -5.32 10.61 20.43
N GLY A 536 -4.72 9.84 21.34
CA GLY A 536 -4.83 8.38 21.40
C GLY A 536 -3.82 7.62 20.55
N TYR A 537 -2.92 8.29 19.82
CA TYR A 537 -1.76 7.65 19.17
C TYR A 537 -0.49 8.06 19.89
N ASN A 538 0.37 7.09 20.23
CA ASN A 538 1.59 7.30 21.00
C ASN A 538 2.88 7.02 20.19
N GLU A 539 2.76 6.43 19.01
CA GLU A 539 3.87 6.19 18.09
C GLU A 539 3.57 6.82 16.72
N MET A 540 4.55 7.52 16.17
CA MET A 540 4.52 8.06 14.81
C MET A 540 5.78 7.63 14.06
N LYS A 541 5.61 7.06 12.87
CA LYS A 541 6.69 6.68 11.97
C LYS A 541 6.61 7.47 10.66
N TYR A 542 7.70 8.16 10.32
CA TYR A 542 7.91 8.77 9.01
C TYR A 542 8.44 7.74 8.00
N THR A 543 7.92 7.79 6.78
CA THR A 543 8.42 7.07 5.61
C THR A 543 8.42 8.04 4.41
N PRO A 544 9.54 8.25 3.71
CA PRO A 544 9.53 8.99 2.46
C PRO A 544 8.87 8.15 1.35
N SER A 545 8.17 8.78 0.41
CA SER A 545 7.77 8.12 -0.84
C SER A 545 8.96 7.87 -1.77
N ARG A 546 8.77 7.02 -2.79
CA ARG A 546 9.77 6.76 -3.84
C ARG A 546 10.18 8.04 -4.57
N ASP A 547 9.22 8.84 -5.03
CA ASP A 547 9.48 10.13 -5.70
C ASP A 547 9.99 11.24 -4.76
N ARG A 548 9.99 10.96 -3.45
CA ARG A 548 10.34 11.86 -2.34
C ARG A 548 9.58 13.19 -2.34
N GLN A 549 8.45 13.28 -3.05
CA GLN A 549 7.55 14.43 -3.03
C GLN A 549 6.42 14.25 -1.99
N TRP A 550 6.18 13.02 -1.55
CA TRP A 550 5.20 12.69 -0.52
C TRP A 550 5.87 12.33 0.80
N HIS A 551 5.39 12.94 1.87
CA HIS A 551 5.76 12.67 3.25
C HIS A 551 4.68 11.80 3.89
N ILE A 552 5.03 10.56 4.26
CA ILE A 552 4.08 9.56 4.76
C ILE A 552 4.28 9.39 6.26
N TYR A 553 3.22 9.64 7.03
CA TYR A 553 3.22 9.51 8.50
C TYR A 553 2.26 8.40 8.92
N THR A 554 2.79 7.35 9.53
CA THR A 554 1.99 6.24 10.09
C THR A 554 1.86 6.42 11.59
N LEU A 555 0.63 6.56 12.08
CA LEU A 555 0.31 6.69 13.50
C LEU A 555 -0.19 5.35 14.05
N ARG A 556 0.35 4.96 15.22
CA ARG A 556 -0.01 3.73 15.91
C ARG A 556 -0.25 3.99 17.39
N ASN A 557 -1.06 3.14 17.99
CA ASN A 557 -1.17 3.04 19.43
C ASN A 557 -0.56 1.69 19.85
N THR A 558 0.59 1.75 20.51
CA THR A 558 1.32 0.56 20.97
C THR A 558 0.68 -0.07 22.21
N GLU A 559 -0.08 0.70 22.99
CA GLU A 559 -0.79 0.24 24.19
C GLU A 559 -2.12 -0.44 23.85
N ASN A 560 -2.79 0.00 22.78
CA ASN A 560 -4.03 -0.58 22.28
C ASN A 560 -3.89 -1.04 20.81
N PRO A 561 -3.40 -2.28 20.58
CA PRO A 561 -3.24 -2.83 19.24
C PRO A 561 -4.55 -2.99 18.45
N LYS A 562 -5.72 -2.91 19.11
CA LYS A 562 -7.03 -2.97 18.43
C LYS A 562 -7.40 -1.64 17.77
N MET A 563 -6.76 -0.53 18.16
CA MET A 563 -6.99 0.77 17.55
C MET A 563 -6.45 0.77 16.11
N LEU A 564 -7.25 1.22 15.15
CA LEU A 564 -6.87 1.21 13.74
C LEU A 564 -5.66 2.12 13.49
N HIS A 565 -4.70 1.64 12.69
CA HIS A 565 -3.60 2.48 12.21
C HIS A 565 -4.12 3.56 11.27
N ARG A 566 -3.62 4.79 11.45
CA ARG A 566 -3.87 5.91 10.54
C ARG A 566 -2.63 6.25 9.75
N VAL A 567 -2.81 6.58 8.48
CA VAL A 567 -1.71 7.04 7.63
C VAL A 567 -2.07 8.38 7.02
N PHE A 568 -1.15 9.33 7.11
CA PHE A 568 -1.28 10.65 6.51
C PHE A 568 -0.21 10.85 5.45
N PHE A 569 -0.65 11.20 4.26
CA PHE A 569 0.19 11.59 3.14
C PHE A 569 0.14 13.11 3.03
N ARG A 570 1.31 13.76 2.99
CA ARG A 570 1.45 15.21 2.84
C ARG A 570 2.36 15.53 1.67
N THR A 571 1.95 16.43 0.79
CA THR A 571 2.78 16.88 -0.34
C THR A 571 2.59 18.35 -0.64
N LEU A 572 3.59 18.93 -1.31
CA LEU A 572 3.53 20.25 -1.93
C LEU A 572 3.48 20.05 -3.44
N VAL A 573 2.39 20.49 -4.07
CA VAL A 573 2.22 20.37 -5.51
C VAL A 573 2.89 21.57 -6.18
N ARG A 574 4.05 21.32 -6.80
CA ARG A 574 4.78 22.31 -7.60
C ARG A 574 4.31 22.24 -9.05
N GLN A 575 3.89 23.38 -9.58
CA GLN A 575 3.31 23.51 -10.92
C GLN A 575 4.23 24.36 -11.81
N PRO A 576 5.12 23.72 -12.58
CA PRO A 576 6.06 24.43 -13.44
C PRO A 576 5.34 25.13 -14.61
N SER A 577 6.00 26.15 -15.18
CA SER A 577 5.53 26.87 -16.36
C SER A 577 5.63 26.01 -17.63
N ALA A 578 4.78 26.29 -18.63
CA ALA A 578 4.86 25.65 -19.94
C ALA A 578 6.22 25.97 -20.58
N GLY A 579 7.06 24.94 -20.76
CA GLY A 579 8.45 25.08 -21.26
C GLY A 579 9.56 24.74 -20.26
N ASN A 580 9.23 24.40 -19.00
CA ASN A 580 10.23 24.03 -17.99
C ASN A 580 11.07 22.82 -18.44
N ARG A 581 12.40 22.97 -18.47
CA ARG A 581 13.33 21.98 -19.04
C ARG A 581 13.40 20.67 -18.26
N PHE A 582 12.95 20.66 -17.01
CA PHE A 582 12.92 19.48 -16.14
C PHE A 582 11.57 18.76 -16.14
N THR A 583 10.66 19.13 -17.05
CA THR A 583 9.34 18.49 -17.20
C THR A 583 9.21 17.62 -18.46
N SER A 584 10.03 17.87 -19.48
CA SER A 584 9.89 17.28 -20.83
C SER A 584 10.33 15.82 -20.95
N GLY A 585 11.05 15.26 -19.97
CA GLY A 585 11.57 13.89 -20.00
C GLY A 585 10.65 12.80 -19.43
N HIS A 586 9.49 13.14 -18.88
CA HIS A 586 8.58 12.20 -18.20
C HIS A 586 7.20 12.07 -18.90
N ILE A 587 7.07 12.53 -20.14
CA ILE A 587 5.78 12.56 -20.88
C ILE A 587 5.56 11.28 -21.72
N SER A 588 6.56 10.40 -21.86
CA SER A 588 6.39 9.10 -22.52
C SER A 588 6.76 8.00 -21.54
N ASP A 589 5.76 7.38 -20.91
CA ASP A 589 5.75 5.98 -20.46
C ASP A 589 4.67 5.77 -19.37
N VAL A 590 3.39 5.88 -19.73
CA VAL A 590 2.31 5.01 -19.20
C VAL A 590 1.23 4.89 -20.28
N GLU A 591 1.16 3.69 -20.84
CA GLU A 591 0.01 2.98 -21.41
C GLU A 591 -1.07 3.74 -22.21
N GLY A 592 -1.18 3.34 -23.49
CA GLY A 592 -2.23 3.79 -24.38
C GLY A 592 -3.62 3.24 -24.06
N GLY A 593 -4.63 3.95 -24.58
CA GLY A 593 -5.90 3.34 -24.92
C GLY A 593 -7.11 3.76 -24.08
N ARG A 594 -7.25 5.03 -23.66
CA ARG A 594 -8.56 5.67 -23.49
C ARG A 594 -8.47 7.12 -23.96
N ALA A 595 -9.48 7.58 -24.67
CA ALA A 595 -9.57 8.98 -25.09
C ALA A 595 -9.56 9.86 -23.82
N GLU A 596 -8.44 10.50 -23.52
CA GLU A 596 -8.31 11.39 -22.37
C GLU A 596 -9.25 12.58 -22.58
N GLU A 597 -10.32 12.63 -21.80
CA GLU A 597 -11.08 13.87 -21.64
C GLU A 597 -10.13 14.96 -21.15
N SER A 598 -10.22 16.16 -21.74
CA SER A 598 -9.41 17.30 -21.32
C SER A 598 -9.65 17.57 -19.82
N LEU A 599 -8.61 17.38 -19.01
CA LEU A 599 -8.54 17.88 -17.64
C LEU A 599 -7.99 19.32 -17.66
N SER A 600 -8.39 20.14 -16.70
CA SER A 600 -7.76 21.46 -16.52
C SER A 600 -6.33 21.31 -16.00
N PHE A 601 -5.50 22.35 -16.16
CA PHE A 601 -4.10 22.34 -15.72
C PHE A 601 -3.96 21.98 -14.22
N THR A 602 -4.84 22.55 -13.39
CA THR A 602 -4.89 22.28 -11.95
C THR A 602 -5.26 20.82 -11.68
N SER A 603 -6.34 20.34 -12.33
CA SER A 603 -6.80 18.95 -12.21
C SER A 603 -5.72 17.95 -12.59
N SER A 604 -5.01 18.16 -13.69
CA SER A 604 -3.93 17.27 -14.14
C SER A 604 -2.77 17.22 -13.15
N SER A 605 -2.41 18.36 -12.55
CA SER A 605 -1.33 18.43 -11.55
C SER A 605 -1.70 17.69 -10.26
N ILE A 606 -2.94 17.88 -9.77
CA ILE A 606 -3.46 17.16 -8.60
C ILE A 606 -3.55 15.67 -8.89
N MET A 607 -4.09 15.30 -10.06
CA MET A 607 -4.26 13.91 -10.48
C MET A 607 -2.91 13.17 -10.50
N LYS A 608 -1.89 13.76 -11.15
CA LYS A 608 -0.55 13.17 -11.22
C LYS A 608 0.02 12.91 -9.83
N SER A 609 -0.09 13.89 -8.92
CA SER A 609 0.41 13.76 -7.55
C SER A 609 -0.35 12.68 -6.76
N LEU A 610 -1.68 12.64 -6.85
CA LEU A 610 -2.51 11.63 -6.21
C LEU A 610 -2.20 10.22 -6.73
N THR A 611 -2.02 10.05 -8.04
CA THR A 611 -1.65 8.76 -8.64
C THR A 611 -0.34 8.24 -8.04
N THR A 612 0.67 9.09 -7.87
CA THR A 612 1.91 8.68 -7.21
C THR A 612 1.66 8.19 -5.78
N ALA A 613 0.85 8.91 -4.98
CA ALA A 613 0.54 8.48 -3.61
C ALA A 613 -0.24 7.16 -3.54
N ILE A 614 -1.12 6.92 -4.51
CA ILE A 614 -1.87 5.67 -4.66
C ILE A 614 -0.92 4.51 -4.96
N GLU A 615 0.04 4.70 -5.87
CA GLU A 615 1.07 3.70 -6.16
C GLU A 615 1.95 3.40 -4.93
N GLU A 616 2.30 4.42 -4.13
CA GLU A 616 3.00 4.20 -2.86
C GLU A 616 2.21 3.30 -1.91
N LEU A 617 0.88 3.50 -1.81
CA LEU A 617 0.00 2.68 -0.98
C LEU A 617 -0.12 1.24 -1.48
N GLU A 618 -0.17 1.03 -2.80
CA GLU A 618 -0.23 -0.29 -3.44
C GLU A 618 1.02 -1.13 -3.08
N LEU A 619 2.19 -0.49 -3.02
CA LEU A 619 3.47 -1.17 -2.79
C LEU A 619 3.80 -1.42 -1.31
N HIS A 620 3.53 -0.45 -0.43
CA HIS A 620 4.05 -0.52 0.94
C HIS A 620 3.35 -1.56 1.82
N ALA A 621 2.28 -2.21 1.34
CA ALA A 621 1.45 -3.13 2.12
C ALA A 621 1.14 -2.59 3.53
N ILE A 622 1.03 -1.26 3.67
CA ILE A 622 0.74 -0.64 4.96
C ILE A 622 -0.68 -1.07 5.26
N ARG A 623 -0.85 -1.88 6.29
CA ARG A 623 -2.17 -2.32 6.73
C ARG A 623 -2.85 -1.12 7.40
N THR A 624 -3.43 -0.25 6.59
CA THR A 624 -4.12 0.95 7.06
C THR A 624 -5.59 0.63 7.28
N GLY A 625 -6.13 1.12 8.39
CA GLY A 625 -7.58 1.19 8.54
C GLY A 625 -8.13 2.43 7.85
N HIS A 626 -7.36 3.53 7.87
CA HIS A 626 -7.80 4.83 7.40
C HIS A 626 -6.61 5.70 6.94
N SER A 627 -6.57 6.00 5.64
CA SER A 627 -5.57 6.90 5.04
C SER A 627 -6.19 8.27 4.71
N HIS A 628 -5.40 9.33 4.88
CA HIS A 628 -5.75 10.71 4.55
C HIS A 628 -4.64 11.35 3.69
N MET A 629 -4.99 12.00 2.59
CA MET A 629 -4.04 12.70 1.72
C MET A 629 -4.24 14.21 1.79
N TYR A 630 -3.17 14.98 1.80
CA TYR A 630 -3.24 16.44 1.76
C TYR A 630 -2.21 17.01 0.81
N LEU A 631 -2.68 17.94 -0.02
CA LEU A 631 -1.94 18.56 -1.09
C LEU A 631 -2.03 20.07 -0.92
N CYS A 632 -0.88 20.74 -0.83
CA CYS A 632 -0.81 22.20 -0.87
C CYS A 632 -0.28 22.64 -2.24
N ILE A 633 -1.13 23.32 -3.03
CA ILE A 633 -0.71 23.91 -4.31
C ILE A 633 0.04 25.21 -4.01
N LEU A 634 1.31 25.28 -4.39
CA LEU A 634 2.15 26.44 -4.09
C LEU A 634 1.93 27.61 -5.05
N LYS A 635 1.62 27.32 -6.32
CA LYS A 635 1.36 28.34 -7.34
C LYS A 635 -0.04 28.91 -7.13
N GLU A 636 -0.19 30.23 -7.22
CA GLU A 636 -1.50 30.87 -7.23
C GLU A 636 -2.25 30.50 -8.52
N GLN A 637 -3.50 30.07 -8.39
CA GLN A 637 -4.32 29.63 -9.52
C GLN A 637 -5.26 30.75 -9.96
N LYS A 638 -5.47 30.87 -11.26
CA LYS A 638 -6.56 31.66 -11.83
C LYS A 638 -7.80 30.79 -11.99
N LEU A 639 -8.99 31.39 -12.00
CA LEU A 639 -10.24 30.66 -12.25
C LEU A 639 -10.21 29.87 -13.58
N LEU A 640 -9.54 30.41 -14.60
CA LEU A 640 -9.35 29.73 -15.89
C LEU A 640 -8.49 28.46 -15.78
N ASP A 641 -7.59 28.36 -14.80
CA ASP A 641 -6.75 27.17 -14.60
C ASP A 641 -7.55 25.97 -14.07
N LEU A 642 -8.80 26.19 -13.64
CA LEU A 642 -9.75 25.15 -13.20
C LEU A 642 -10.60 24.60 -14.35
N ILE A 643 -10.61 25.24 -15.52
CA ILE A 643 -11.49 24.88 -16.65
C ILE A 643 -10.74 24.01 -17.67
N PRO A 644 -11.34 22.92 -18.18
CA PRO A 644 -10.78 22.13 -19.28
C PRO A 644 -10.57 22.94 -20.55
N VAL A 645 -9.39 22.83 -21.17
CA VAL A 645 -9.12 23.46 -22.47
C VAL A 645 -9.83 22.64 -23.56
N SER A 646 -11.03 23.07 -23.96
CA SER A 646 -11.78 22.50 -25.08
C SER A 646 -11.97 23.60 -26.13
N GLY A 647 -11.61 23.31 -27.39
CA GLY A 647 -11.47 24.24 -28.52
C GLY A 647 -12.20 25.60 -28.45
N SER A 648 -11.41 26.68 -28.44
CA SER A 648 -11.72 28.05 -28.94
C SER A 648 -13.06 28.73 -28.58
N THR A 649 -13.72 28.39 -27.49
CA THR A 649 -14.80 29.22 -26.91
C THR A 649 -14.31 29.88 -25.61
N VAL A 650 -14.09 31.19 -25.65
CA VAL A 650 -13.87 32.01 -24.45
C VAL A 650 -15.21 32.05 -23.70
N VAL A 651 -15.36 31.22 -22.67
CA VAL A 651 -16.51 31.30 -21.76
C VAL A 651 -16.21 32.45 -20.80
N ASP A 652 -17.12 33.43 -20.70
CA ASP A 652 -17.04 34.48 -19.68
C ASP A 652 -17.32 33.83 -18.31
N VAL A 653 -16.28 33.71 -17.48
CA VAL A 653 -16.35 33.03 -16.17
C VAL A 653 -16.63 34.08 -15.11
N GLY A 654 -17.79 33.96 -14.45
CA GLY A 654 -18.13 34.78 -13.29
C GLY A 654 -17.02 34.75 -12.23
N GLN A 655 -16.64 35.92 -11.71
CA GLN A 655 -15.58 36.07 -10.70
C GLN A 655 -16.12 35.95 -9.25
N ASP A 656 -17.31 35.39 -9.07
CA ASP A 656 -17.97 35.28 -7.78
C ASP A 656 -17.63 33.98 -7.03
N GLU A 657 -17.88 33.96 -5.72
CA GLU A 657 -17.59 32.78 -4.88
C GLU A 657 -18.42 31.55 -5.27
N ALA A 658 -19.63 31.75 -5.80
CA ALA A 658 -20.51 30.68 -6.24
C ALA A 658 -19.92 29.94 -7.45
N THR A 659 -19.39 30.67 -8.43
CA THR A 659 -18.72 30.11 -9.61
C THR A 659 -17.45 29.35 -9.19
N ALA A 660 -16.62 29.94 -8.32
CA ALA A 660 -15.42 29.28 -7.79
C ALA A 660 -15.77 27.97 -7.07
N CYS A 661 -16.79 27.99 -6.21
CA CYS A 661 -17.27 26.81 -5.49
C CYS A 661 -17.76 25.71 -6.46
N SER A 662 -18.50 26.08 -7.51
CA SER A 662 -18.96 25.13 -8.53
C SER A 662 -17.79 24.48 -9.28
N LEU A 663 -16.82 25.26 -9.74
CA LEU A 663 -15.65 24.76 -10.48
C LEU A 663 -14.77 23.85 -9.61
N LEU A 664 -14.53 24.22 -8.35
CA LEU A 664 -13.78 23.39 -7.40
C LEU A 664 -14.50 22.08 -7.10
N LYS A 665 -15.84 22.11 -7.00
CA LYS A 665 -16.65 20.90 -6.80
C LYS A 665 -16.57 19.97 -8.01
N GLU A 666 -16.69 20.52 -9.21
CA GLU A 666 -16.57 19.76 -10.47
C GLU A 666 -15.18 19.14 -10.63
N MET A 667 -14.12 19.91 -10.34
CA MET A 667 -12.74 19.42 -10.29
C MET A 667 -12.63 18.19 -9.37
N ALA A 668 -13.11 18.28 -8.13
CA ALA A 668 -13.03 17.19 -7.17
C ALA A 668 -13.82 15.94 -7.61
N LEU A 669 -15.02 16.13 -8.16
CA LEU A 669 -15.86 15.03 -8.65
C LEU A 669 -15.21 14.33 -9.85
N LYS A 670 -14.65 15.09 -10.81
CA LYS A 670 -13.97 14.53 -11.98
C LYS A 670 -12.70 13.77 -11.59
N ILE A 671 -11.94 14.29 -10.62
CA ILE A 671 -10.78 13.58 -10.07
C ILE A 671 -11.22 12.26 -9.39
N HIS A 672 -12.26 12.32 -8.56
CA HIS A 672 -12.78 11.14 -7.87
C HIS A 672 -13.33 10.08 -8.83
N GLU A 673 -13.96 10.47 -9.93
CA GLU A 673 -14.42 9.53 -10.96
C GLU A 673 -13.28 8.69 -11.55
N LEU A 674 -12.09 9.28 -11.72
CA LEU A 674 -10.93 8.64 -12.33
C LEU A 674 -10.15 7.76 -11.35
N VAL A 675 -9.97 8.17 -10.09
CA VAL A 675 -9.10 7.46 -9.11
C VAL A 675 -9.78 7.05 -7.80
N GLY A 676 -11.03 7.42 -7.58
CA GLY A 676 -11.79 7.17 -6.34
C GLY A 676 -11.93 5.70 -5.98
N ALA A 677 -12.07 4.82 -6.97
CA ALA A 677 -12.17 3.37 -6.76
C ALA A 677 -10.86 2.77 -6.22
N ARG A 678 -9.72 3.16 -6.81
CA ARG A 678 -8.37 2.77 -6.33
C ARG A 678 -8.14 3.29 -4.92
N MET A 679 -8.43 4.57 -4.69
CA MET A 679 -8.38 5.19 -3.36
C MET A 679 -9.19 4.41 -2.33
N HIS A 680 -10.43 4.04 -2.66
CA HIS A 680 -11.32 3.33 -1.74
C HIS A 680 -10.76 1.95 -1.40
N HIS A 681 -10.26 1.21 -2.39
CA HIS A 681 -9.64 -0.09 -2.20
C HIS A 681 -8.43 -0.02 -1.25
N LEU A 682 -7.64 1.05 -1.35
CA LEU A 682 -6.45 1.31 -0.53
C LEU A 682 -6.75 2.03 0.80
N SER A 683 -8.03 2.10 1.18
CA SER A 683 -8.49 2.76 2.41
C SER A 683 -8.14 4.24 2.52
N VAL A 684 -7.98 4.94 1.39
CA VAL A 684 -7.94 6.41 1.31
C VAL A 684 -9.36 6.92 1.49
N CYS A 685 -9.67 7.35 2.70
CA CYS A 685 -11.01 7.74 3.13
C CYS A 685 -11.27 9.23 2.89
N GLN A 686 -10.23 10.05 2.85
CA GLN A 686 -10.35 11.49 2.65
C GLN A 686 -9.10 12.06 1.98
N TRP A 687 -9.28 13.04 1.11
CA TRP A 687 -8.20 13.86 0.59
C TRP A 687 -8.57 15.35 0.63
N GLU A 688 -7.59 16.20 0.93
CA GLU A 688 -7.75 17.64 1.12
C GLU A 688 -6.79 18.39 0.20
N VAL A 689 -7.30 19.36 -0.56
CA VAL A 689 -6.48 20.27 -1.37
C VAL A 689 -6.58 21.68 -0.82
N LYS A 690 -5.43 22.30 -0.58
CA LYS A 690 -5.30 23.73 -0.30
C LYS A 690 -4.76 24.44 -1.54
N LEU A 691 -5.43 25.49 -1.98
CA LEU A 691 -5.00 26.33 -3.09
C LEU A 691 -5.37 27.80 -2.84
N LYS A 692 -4.67 28.71 -3.50
CA LYS A 692 -4.96 30.15 -3.47
C LYS A 692 -5.46 30.58 -4.86
N LEU A 693 -6.62 31.23 -4.90
CA LEU A 693 -7.17 31.82 -6.12
C LEU A 693 -6.76 33.28 -6.21
N ASP A 694 -6.20 33.66 -7.36
CA ASP A 694 -5.97 35.05 -7.76
C ASP A 694 -7.08 35.45 -8.76
N SER A 695 -7.95 36.36 -8.32
CA SER A 695 -9.12 36.84 -9.05
C SER A 695 -9.37 38.30 -8.71
N ASP A 696 -9.90 39.06 -9.66
CA ASP A 696 -10.29 40.47 -9.46
C ASP A 696 -11.60 40.61 -8.66
N GLY A 697 -12.27 39.50 -8.32
CA GLY A 697 -13.55 39.44 -7.62
C GLY A 697 -13.49 38.81 -6.21
N PRO A 698 -14.65 38.63 -5.55
CA PRO A 698 -14.73 38.07 -4.19
C PRO A 698 -14.23 36.61 -4.09
N ALA A 699 -14.04 35.92 -5.21
CA ALA A 699 -13.42 34.60 -5.25
C ALA A 699 -11.94 34.58 -4.82
N SER A 700 -11.26 35.73 -4.74
CA SER A 700 -9.84 35.83 -4.40
C SER A 700 -9.49 35.32 -2.99
N GLY A 701 -8.34 34.67 -2.83
CA GLY A 701 -7.76 34.22 -1.55
C GLY A 701 -7.64 32.69 -1.40
N SER A 702 -7.49 32.19 -0.17
CA SER A 702 -7.29 30.76 0.11
C SER A 702 -8.59 29.95 0.12
N TRP A 703 -8.52 28.76 -0.48
CA TRP A 703 -9.61 27.79 -0.59
C TRP A 703 -9.13 26.40 -0.17
N ARG A 704 -10.06 25.61 0.39
CA ARG A 704 -9.86 24.21 0.72
C ARG A 704 -10.98 23.35 0.15
N VAL A 705 -10.59 22.25 -0.48
CA VAL A 705 -11.50 21.24 -1.01
C VAL A 705 -11.25 19.95 -0.24
N VAL A 706 -12.24 19.52 0.54
CA VAL A 706 -12.17 18.28 1.32
C VAL A 706 -13.11 17.27 0.68
N THR A 707 -12.53 16.21 0.14
CA THR A 707 -13.28 15.14 -0.51
C THR A 707 -13.24 13.89 0.36
N THR A 708 -14.41 13.44 0.80
CA THR A 708 -14.55 12.19 1.57
C THR A 708 -14.98 11.07 0.64
N ASN A 709 -14.18 10.03 0.56
CA ASN A 709 -14.40 8.87 -0.28
C ASN A 709 -15.31 7.87 0.44
N VAL A 710 -16.60 7.90 0.12
CA VAL A 710 -17.63 7.15 0.84
C VAL A 710 -17.73 5.72 0.30
N THR A 711 -17.81 5.58 -1.02
CA THR A 711 -17.80 4.29 -1.74
C THR A 711 -16.81 4.37 -2.91
N PRO A 712 -16.50 3.26 -3.62
CA PRO A 712 -15.60 3.30 -4.77
C PRO A 712 -15.95 4.35 -5.84
N HIS A 713 -17.23 4.68 -6.00
CA HIS A 713 -17.71 5.58 -7.06
C HIS A 713 -18.61 6.71 -6.55
N THR A 714 -18.67 6.94 -5.23
CA THR A 714 -19.38 8.07 -4.63
C THR A 714 -18.53 8.77 -3.58
N CYS A 715 -18.60 10.11 -3.57
CA CYS A 715 -17.90 10.95 -2.61
C CYS A 715 -18.78 12.12 -2.14
N THR A 716 -18.40 12.72 -1.02
CA THR A 716 -18.89 14.04 -0.62
C THR A 716 -17.76 15.04 -0.77
N VAL A 717 -18.09 16.25 -1.25
CA VAL A 717 -17.13 17.33 -1.47
C VAL A 717 -17.58 18.55 -0.66
N ASP A 718 -16.78 18.91 0.34
CA ASP A 718 -17.00 20.09 1.18
C ASP A 718 -15.96 21.15 0.82
N ILE A 719 -16.43 22.37 0.53
CA ILE A 719 -15.57 23.49 0.08
C ILE A 719 -15.58 24.58 1.14
N TYR A 720 -14.37 25.00 1.53
CA TYR A 720 -14.16 25.99 2.56
C TYR A 720 -13.24 27.12 2.10
N ARG A 721 -13.45 28.29 2.70
CA ARG A 721 -12.57 29.45 2.68
C ARG A 721 -11.79 29.53 3.98
N GLU A 722 -10.55 29.99 3.92
CA GLU A 722 -9.81 30.35 5.14
C GLU A 722 -10.16 31.79 5.51
N VAL A 723 -10.88 31.97 6.62
CA VAL A 723 -11.34 33.28 7.08
C VAL A 723 -10.91 33.48 8.53
N GLU A 724 -10.55 34.71 8.88
CA GLU A 724 -10.25 35.06 10.27
C GLU A 724 -11.55 35.21 11.07
N ASP A 725 -11.68 34.45 12.16
CA ASP A 725 -12.83 34.56 13.04
C ASP A 725 -12.74 35.83 13.89
N THR A 726 -13.78 36.66 13.82
CA THR A 726 -13.84 37.97 14.48
C THR A 726 -13.76 37.90 16.01
N LYS A 727 -14.09 36.76 16.62
CA LYS A 727 -14.05 36.55 18.08
C LYS A 727 -12.71 36.03 18.57
N SER A 728 -12.13 35.06 17.86
CA SER A 728 -10.91 34.38 18.28
C SER A 728 -9.62 34.91 17.63
N GLN A 729 -9.72 35.75 16.59
CA GLN A 729 -8.60 36.21 15.75
C GLN A 729 -7.76 35.04 15.20
N LYS A 730 -8.39 33.88 15.00
CA LYS A 730 -7.78 32.68 14.43
C LYS A 730 -8.40 32.39 13.07
N LEU A 731 -7.60 31.88 12.15
CA LEU A 731 -8.10 31.38 10.88
C LEU A 731 -8.93 30.12 11.11
N VAL A 732 -10.14 30.10 10.55
CA VAL A 732 -11.11 29.01 10.62
C VAL A 732 -11.53 28.54 9.23
N TYR A 733 -12.01 27.31 9.15
CA TYR A 733 -12.73 26.80 7.98
C TYR A 733 -14.10 27.49 7.88
N HIS A 734 -14.36 28.27 6.83
CA HIS A 734 -15.66 28.87 6.56
C HIS A 734 -16.30 28.22 5.33
N SER A 735 -17.48 27.61 5.47
CA SER A 735 -18.13 26.91 4.34
C SER A 735 -18.54 27.88 3.24
N ALA A 736 -18.18 27.57 1.99
CA ALA A 736 -18.56 28.36 0.83
C ALA A 736 -19.98 28.04 0.31
N SER A 737 -20.57 26.92 0.76
CA SER A 737 -21.95 26.53 0.46
C SER A 737 -22.95 27.09 1.47
N SER A 738 -24.22 27.17 1.08
CA SER A 738 -25.33 27.60 1.96
C SER A 738 -25.56 26.70 3.17
N SER A 739 -25.20 25.42 3.07
CA SER A 739 -25.16 24.48 4.20
C SER A 739 -23.76 24.45 4.84
N SER A 740 -23.70 24.53 6.17
CA SER A 740 -22.45 24.36 6.92
C SER A 740 -21.91 22.94 6.79
N GLY A 741 -20.69 22.81 6.27
CA GLY A 741 -19.97 21.54 6.20
C GLY A 741 -19.39 21.11 7.56
N PRO A 742 -18.90 19.86 7.69
CA PRO A 742 -18.43 19.31 8.96
C PRO A 742 -17.32 20.10 9.69
N LEU A 743 -16.49 20.83 8.94
CA LEU A 743 -15.39 21.61 9.50
C LEU A 743 -15.73 23.08 9.73
N HIS A 744 -16.95 23.53 9.45
CA HIS A 744 -17.32 24.95 9.60
C HIS A 744 -17.01 25.48 11.02
N GLY A 745 -16.27 26.59 11.10
CA GLY A 745 -15.87 27.23 12.36
C GLY A 745 -14.73 26.54 13.12
N VAL A 746 -14.20 25.41 12.61
CA VAL A 746 -13.03 24.75 13.21
C VAL A 746 -11.78 25.57 12.91
N ALA A 747 -10.93 25.81 13.90
CA ALA A 747 -9.67 26.53 13.70
C ALA A 747 -8.67 25.71 12.87
N LEU A 748 -7.98 26.36 11.93
CA LEU A 748 -6.99 25.70 11.06
C LEU A 748 -5.78 25.16 11.83
N SER A 749 -5.49 25.65 13.04
CA SER A 749 -4.38 25.16 13.87
C SER A 749 -4.74 23.93 14.71
N ASN A 750 -6.01 23.50 14.72
CA ASN A 750 -6.43 22.35 15.51
C ASN A 750 -5.91 21.04 14.92
N SER A 751 -5.47 20.13 15.79
CA SER A 751 -5.12 18.77 15.39
C SER A 751 -6.32 17.98 14.90
N TYR A 752 -6.07 17.02 14.00
CA TYR A 752 -7.11 16.11 13.53
C TYR A 752 -7.71 15.35 14.70
N GLN A 753 -9.04 15.16 14.65
CA GLN A 753 -9.75 14.42 15.68
C GLN A 753 -9.54 12.91 15.51
N PRO A 754 -9.68 12.12 16.59
CA PRO A 754 -9.80 10.66 16.50
C PRO A 754 -10.94 10.25 15.55
N LEU A 755 -10.86 9.03 15.02
CA LEU A 755 -11.88 8.50 14.12
C LEU A 755 -13.25 8.47 14.82
N SER A 756 -14.28 8.96 14.14
CA SER A 756 -15.64 8.91 14.66
C SER A 756 -16.22 7.49 14.61
N VAL A 757 -17.36 7.28 15.27
CA VAL A 757 -18.06 5.98 15.24
C VAL A 757 -18.40 5.57 13.81
N ILE A 758 -18.83 6.52 12.97
CA ILE A 758 -19.17 6.23 11.57
C ILE A 758 -17.93 5.86 10.74
N ASP A 759 -16.77 6.49 11.01
CA ASP A 759 -15.52 6.13 10.33
C ASP A 759 -15.11 4.70 10.67
N LEU A 760 -15.20 4.32 11.94
CA LEU A 760 -14.93 2.95 12.39
C LEU A 760 -15.87 1.94 11.75
N LYS A 761 -17.17 2.25 11.68
CA LYS A 761 -18.17 1.40 11.01
C LYS A 761 -17.91 1.27 9.51
N ARG A 762 -17.57 2.36 8.80
CA ARG A 762 -17.16 2.33 7.38
C ARG A 762 -15.92 1.48 7.16
N CYS A 763 -14.90 1.61 8.02
CA CYS A 763 -13.71 0.76 7.95
C CYS A 763 -14.06 -0.73 8.13
N SER A 764 -14.96 -1.04 9.08
CA SER A 764 -15.45 -2.40 9.30
C SER A 764 -16.26 -2.94 8.11
N ALA A 765 -17.14 -2.14 7.50
CA ALA A 765 -17.89 -2.54 6.31
C ALA A 765 -16.96 -2.81 5.12
N ARG A 766 -15.96 -1.95 4.90
CA ARG A 766 -14.93 -2.13 3.86
C ARG A 766 -14.10 -3.39 4.07
N ALA A 767 -13.74 -3.72 5.32
CA ALA A 767 -13.06 -4.96 5.66
C ALA A 767 -13.91 -6.21 5.32
N ASN A 768 -15.24 -6.08 5.33
CA ASN A 768 -16.19 -7.08 4.88
C ASN A 768 -16.59 -6.93 3.40
N ARG A 769 -15.88 -6.08 2.63
CA ARG A 769 -16.03 -5.85 1.18
C ARG A 769 -17.40 -5.32 0.74
N THR A 770 -18.09 -4.57 1.59
CA THR A 770 -19.40 -3.97 1.29
C THR A 770 -19.43 -2.49 1.69
N THR A 771 -20.35 -1.73 1.11
CA THR A 771 -20.66 -0.35 1.52
C THR A 771 -21.34 -0.35 2.90
N TYR A 772 -21.01 0.65 3.73
CA TYR A 772 -21.69 0.81 5.01
C TYR A 772 -23.16 1.18 4.79
N CYS A 773 -24.09 0.56 5.53
CA CYS A 773 -25.53 0.62 5.21
C CYS A 773 -26.10 2.04 5.14
N TYR A 774 -25.63 2.98 5.98
CA TYR A 774 -26.07 4.39 5.95
C TYR A 774 -25.55 5.19 4.76
N ASP A 775 -24.64 4.63 3.96
CA ASP A 775 -24.11 5.27 2.76
C ASP A 775 -24.91 4.89 1.49
N PHE A 776 -25.82 3.91 1.56
CA PHE A 776 -26.68 3.55 0.43
C PHE A 776 -27.62 4.68 -0.04
N PRO A 777 -28.25 5.49 0.83
CA PRO A 777 -29.01 6.66 0.39
C PRO A 777 -28.23 7.59 -0.55
N LEU A 778 -26.94 7.81 -0.26
CA LEU A 778 -26.05 8.60 -1.13
C LEU A 778 -25.77 7.90 -2.46
N ALA A 779 -25.64 6.57 -2.46
CA ALA A 779 -25.50 5.78 -3.69
C ALA A 779 -26.76 5.88 -4.57
N PHE A 780 -27.96 5.83 -3.98
CA PHE A 780 -29.22 6.08 -4.68
C PHE A 780 -29.29 7.50 -5.24
N GLU A 781 -28.95 8.52 -4.45
CA GLU A 781 -28.90 9.91 -4.91
C GLU A 781 -27.95 10.08 -6.11
N THR A 782 -26.77 9.47 -6.04
CA THR A 782 -25.78 9.51 -7.11
C THR A 782 -26.30 8.82 -8.37
N ALA A 783 -26.89 7.63 -8.24
CA ALA A 783 -27.43 6.88 -9.37
C ALA A 783 -28.62 7.59 -10.03
N VAL A 784 -29.54 8.17 -9.24
CA VAL A 784 -30.64 8.99 -9.77
C VAL A 784 -30.08 10.22 -10.48
N THR A 785 -29.12 10.93 -9.89
CA THR A 785 -28.49 12.09 -10.53
C THR A 785 -27.86 11.72 -11.88
N LYS A 786 -27.20 10.55 -11.98
CA LYS A 786 -26.67 10.03 -13.24
C LYS A 786 -27.78 9.72 -14.26
N SER A 787 -28.95 9.24 -13.82
CA SER A 787 -30.07 8.97 -14.74
C SER A 787 -30.63 10.23 -15.42
N TRP A 788 -30.43 11.41 -14.80
CA TRP A 788 -30.84 12.71 -15.35
C TRP A 788 -29.82 13.33 -16.32
N SER A 789 -28.65 12.72 -16.58
CA SER A 789 -27.54 13.35 -17.32
C SER A 789 -27.86 13.80 -18.74
N ASN A 790 -28.92 13.26 -19.36
CA ASN A 790 -29.36 13.62 -20.72
C ASN A 790 -30.35 14.81 -20.75
N ILE A 791 -30.71 15.37 -19.59
CA ILE A 791 -31.68 16.47 -19.44
C ILE A 791 -30.97 17.62 -18.68
N PRO A 792 -31.10 18.90 -19.10
CA PRO A 792 -30.41 20.01 -18.45
C PRO A 792 -30.70 20.07 -16.94
N ARG A 793 -29.63 20.11 -16.14
CA ARG A 793 -29.66 20.10 -14.67
C ARG A 793 -30.49 21.26 -14.12
N LYS A 794 -31.47 20.95 -13.28
CA LYS A 794 -32.01 21.91 -12.30
C LYS A 794 -31.35 21.61 -10.96
N ASN A 795 -30.94 22.63 -10.21
CA ASN A 795 -30.43 22.48 -8.84
C ASN A 795 -31.55 21.98 -7.91
N GLN A 796 -31.87 20.69 -7.96
CA GLN A 796 -32.95 20.05 -7.22
C GLN A 796 -32.42 18.84 -6.45
N CYS A 797 -32.87 18.67 -5.20
CA CYS A 797 -32.63 17.45 -4.43
C CYS A 797 -33.44 16.31 -5.07
N TYR A 798 -32.73 15.30 -5.61
CA TYR A 798 -33.36 14.19 -6.33
C TYR A 798 -33.81 13.05 -5.43
N VAL A 799 -33.19 12.87 -4.27
CA VAL A 799 -33.50 11.79 -3.33
C VAL A 799 -33.54 12.34 -1.91
N LYS A 800 -34.63 12.07 -1.20
CA LYS A 800 -34.76 12.32 0.24
C LYS A 800 -34.96 10.99 0.96
N ALA A 801 -34.08 10.68 1.90
CA ALA A 801 -34.17 9.48 2.72
C ALA A 801 -34.73 9.80 4.11
N THR A 802 -35.76 9.08 4.53
CA THR A 802 -36.30 9.16 5.89
C THR A 802 -36.21 7.77 6.54
N GLU A 803 -35.50 7.66 7.66
CA GLU A 803 -35.29 6.39 8.35
C GLU A 803 -36.58 5.89 9.00
N LEU A 804 -36.80 4.57 9.00
CA LEU A 804 -37.89 3.89 9.68
C LEU A 804 -37.34 3.17 10.91
N VAL A 805 -37.92 3.45 12.07
CA VAL A 805 -37.54 2.86 13.36
C VAL A 805 -38.77 2.36 14.10
N PHE A 806 -38.59 1.49 15.09
CA PHE A 806 -39.68 1.15 16.01
C PHE A 806 -40.15 2.39 16.78
N ALA A 807 -41.46 2.48 17.02
CA ALA A 807 -42.05 3.54 17.85
C ALA A 807 -41.56 3.48 19.31
N ASP A 808 -41.22 2.29 19.80
CA ASP A 808 -40.56 2.06 21.09
C ASP A 808 -39.09 1.65 20.87
N LYS A 809 -38.19 2.19 21.69
CA LYS A 809 -36.76 1.84 21.71
C LYS A 809 -36.52 0.35 21.90
N ASN A 810 -37.36 -0.35 22.67
CA ASN A 810 -37.26 -1.80 22.88
C ASN A 810 -38.20 -2.59 21.96
N GLY A 811 -38.55 -2.03 20.79
CA GLY A 811 -39.47 -2.65 19.84
C GLY A 811 -39.14 -4.10 19.50
N SER A 812 -40.21 -4.88 19.37
CA SER A 812 -40.24 -6.30 19.05
C SER A 812 -41.41 -6.60 18.10
N TRP A 813 -41.73 -7.88 17.88
CA TRP A 813 -42.86 -8.30 17.02
C TRP A 813 -44.15 -7.53 17.32
N GLY A 814 -44.80 -7.02 16.28
CA GLY A 814 -46.03 -6.23 16.38
C GLY A 814 -45.85 -4.77 16.81
N THR A 815 -44.64 -4.31 17.12
CA THR A 815 -44.39 -2.89 17.42
C THR A 815 -44.49 -2.05 16.14
N PRO A 816 -45.30 -0.96 16.11
CA PRO A 816 -45.40 -0.09 14.94
C PRO A 816 -44.07 0.58 14.58
N ILE A 817 -43.84 0.81 13.29
CA ILE A 817 -42.68 1.58 12.79
C ILE A 817 -43.08 3.01 12.42
N ILE A 818 -42.19 3.95 12.71
CA ILE A 818 -42.39 5.40 12.48
C ILE A 818 -41.22 6.00 11.70
N PRO A 819 -41.46 7.05 10.90
CA PRO A 819 -40.39 7.85 10.30
C PRO A 819 -39.62 8.64 11.38
N MET A 820 -38.29 8.64 11.33
CA MET A 820 -37.43 9.36 12.26
C MET A 820 -36.27 10.02 11.51
N GLN A 821 -35.89 11.23 11.94
CA GLN A 821 -34.68 11.91 11.50
C GLN A 821 -33.66 11.90 12.64
N ARG A 822 -32.61 11.09 12.50
CA ARG A 822 -31.52 10.96 13.48
C ARG A 822 -30.16 10.89 12.77
N ALA A 823 -29.08 11.09 13.52
CA ALA A 823 -27.73 10.97 12.96
C ALA A 823 -27.40 9.52 12.55
N ALA A 824 -26.69 9.37 11.44
CA ALA A 824 -26.32 8.08 10.88
C ALA A 824 -25.44 7.26 11.84
N GLY A 825 -25.65 5.94 11.83
CA GLY A 825 -24.86 4.97 12.60
C GLY A 825 -25.18 4.87 14.10
N LEU A 826 -26.24 5.53 14.56
CA LEU A 826 -26.77 5.41 15.93
C LEU A 826 -27.83 4.29 16.08
N ASN A 827 -27.93 3.37 15.12
CA ASN A 827 -28.79 2.19 15.22
C ASN A 827 -28.36 1.29 16.38
N ASP A 828 -29.35 0.80 17.12
CA ASP A 828 -29.24 -0.15 18.23
C ASP A 828 -29.66 -1.58 17.84
N ILE A 829 -30.00 -1.78 16.57
CA ILE A 829 -30.37 -3.04 15.94
C ILE A 829 -29.56 -3.24 14.65
N GLY A 830 -29.27 -4.49 14.30
CA GLY A 830 -28.49 -4.87 13.13
C GLY A 830 -29.22 -4.78 11.78
N MET A 831 -30.34 -4.06 11.73
CA MET A 831 -31.19 -3.87 10.55
C MET A 831 -31.66 -2.42 10.51
N VAL A 832 -31.60 -1.80 9.33
CA VAL A 832 -32.00 -0.40 9.11
C VAL A 832 -32.88 -0.30 7.87
N ALA A 833 -33.81 0.63 7.87
CA ALA A 833 -34.72 0.82 6.74
C ALA A 833 -35.02 2.29 6.48
N TRP A 834 -35.33 2.63 5.22
CA TRP A 834 -35.67 3.98 4.79
C TRP A 834 -36.86 3.97 3.83
N ILE A 835 -37.67 5.02 3.90
CA ILE A 835 -38.49 5.46 2.76
C ILE A 835 -37.63 6.45 1.97
N LEU A 836 -37.43 6.16 0.68
CA LEU A 836 -36.76 7.06 -0.25
C LEU A 836 -37.80 7.74 -1.14
N ASP A 837 -37.90 9.06 -1.03
CA ASP A 837 -38.63 9.91 -1.97
C ASP A 837 -37.67 10.30 -3.09
N MET A 838 -37.91 9.83 -4.32
CA MET A 838 -37.00 10.02 -5.45
C MET A 838 -37.69 10.67 -6.64
N SER A 839 -37.09 11.68 -7.24
CA SER A 839 -37.51 12.24 -8.53
C SER A 839 -36.67 11.58 -9.63
N THR A 840 -37.28 10.67 -10.39
CA THR A 840 -36.62 9.95 -11.51
C THR A 840 -37.15 10.46 -12.86
N PRO A 841 -36.46 10.23 -13.99
CA PRO A 841 -36.90 10.72 -15.30
C PRO A 841 -38.33 10.28 -15.68
N GLU A 842 -38.74 9.09 -15.26
CA GLU A 842 -40.05 8.49 -15.52
C GLU A 842 -41.13 9.04 -14.57
N PHE A 843 -40.73 9.42 -13.36
CA PHE A 843 -41.59 10.03 -12.33
C PHE A 843 -40.99 11.35 -11.81
N PRO A 844 -40.98 12.44 -12.60
CA PRO A 844 -40.37 13.71 -12.20
C PRO A 844 -41.04 14.34 -10.96
N SER A 845 -42.34 14.07 -10.78
CA SER A 845 -43.12 14.51 -9.61
C SER A 845 -42.78 13.75 -8.32
N GLY A 846 -41.96 12.70 -8.41
CA GLY A 846 -41.54 11.86 -7.29
C GLY A 846 -42.17 10.47 -7.32
N ARG A 847 -41.41 9.49 -6.84
CA ARG A 847 -41.85 8.12 -6.52
C ARG A 847 -41.26 7.70 -5.17
N GLN A 848 -41.92 6.79 -4.48
CA GLN A 848 -41.46 6.24 -3.20
C GLN A 848 -41.02 4.79 -3.36
N ILE A 849 -39.92 4.44 -2.70
CA ILE A 849 -39.51 3.05 -2.46
C ILE A 849 -39.13 2.84 -1.00
N ILE A 850 -39.16 1.60 -0.56
CA ILE A 850 -38.66 1.18 0.75
C ILE A 850 -37.37 0.40 0.54
N VAL A 851 -36.33 0.79 1.27
CA VAL A 851 -35.03 0.10 1.27
C VAL A 851 -34.77 -0.43 2.67
N VAL A 852 -34.46 -1.71 2.80
CA VAL A 852 -34.06 -2.36 4.05
C VAL A 852 -32.67 -2.97 3.88
N ALA A 853 -31.80 -2.80 4.88
CA ALA A 853 -30.41 -3.23 4.81
C ALA A 853 -29.93 -3.80 6.14
N ASN A 854 -29.15 -4.88 6.08
CA ASN A 854 -28.40 -5.34 7.24
C ASN A 854 -27.28 -4.35 7.58
N ASP A 855 -27.03 -4.11 8.87
CA ASP A 855 -25.79 -3.48 9.33
C ASP A 855 -24.75 -4.57 9.64
N ILE A 856 -23.87 -4.87 8.68
CA ILE A 856 -22.79 -5.85 8.85
C ILE A 856 -21.85 -5.52 10.01
N THR A 857 -21.77 -4.25 10.42
CA THR A 857 -20.91 -3.78 11.52
C THR A 857 -21.52 -4.08 12.89
N PHE A 858 -22.81 -4.42 12.94
CA PHE A 858 -23.52 -4.80 14.15
C PHE A 858 -23.68 -6.33 14.21
N ARG A 859 -22.94 -6.99 15.11
CA ARG A 859 -22.99 -8.46 15.29
C ARG A 859 -22.92 -9.24 13.96
N ALA A 860 -22.02 -8.81 13.05
CA ALA A 860 -21.82 -9.38 11.71
C ALA A 860 -23.09 -9.41 10.84
N GLY A 861 -24.01 -8.45 11.03
CA GLY A 861 -25.28 -8.37 10.31
C GLY A 861 -26.18 -9.60 10.53
N SER A 862 -26.04 -10.27 11.68
CA SER A 862 -26.84 -11.46 12.00
C SER A 862 -28.30 -11.12 12.29
N PHE A 863 -29.19 -11.99 11.85
CA PHE A 863 -30.63 -11.93 12.09
C PHE A 863 -30.95 -12.44 13.49
N GLY A 864 -31.24 -11.52 14.41
CA GLY A 864 -31.83 -11.83 15.71
C GLY A 864 -33.30 -11.37 15.76
N PRO A 865 -33.99 -11.58 16.89
CA PRO A 865 -35.45 -11.43 16.93
C PRO A 865 -35.93 -10.01 16.64
N ARG A 866 -35.16 -8.99 17.05
CA ARG A 866 -35.47 -7.58 16.77
C ARG A 866 -35.21 -7.20 15.31
N GLU A 867 -34.15 -7.74 14.71
CA GLU A 867 -33.86 -7.56 13.29
C GLU A 867 -34.93 -8.21 12.41
N ASP A 868 -35.37 -9.41 12.78
CA ASP A 868 -36.44 -10.14 12.11
C ASP A 868 -37.77 -9.38 12.20
N ALA A 869 -38.12 -8.89 13.40
CA ALA A 869 -39.33 -8.10 13.61
C ALA A 869 -39.33 -6.80 12.80
N LEU A 870 -38.20 -6.10 12.70
CA LEU A 870 -38.12 -4.89 11.88
C LEU A 870 -38.29 -5.21 10.40
N PHE A 871 -37.60 -6.26 9.92
CA PHE A 871 -37.70 -6.68 8.52
C PHE A 871 -39.14 -7.07 8.16
N GLU A 872 -39.84 -7.81 9.02
CA GLU A 872 -41.26 -8.13 8.82
C GLU A 872 -42.13 -6.87 8.78
N ALA A 873 -41.99 -5.97 9.76
CA ALA A 873 -42.79 -4.75 9.84
C ALA A 873 -42.61 -3.86 8.60
N VAL A 874 -41.36 -3.71 8.13
CA VAL A 874 -41.04 -2.95 6.91
C VAL A 874 -41.60 -3.64 5.66
N THR A 875 -41.55 -4.97 5.62
CA THR A 875 -42.10 -5.77 4.51
C THR A 875 -43.63 -5.61 4.43
N ASN A 876 -44.31 -5.74 5.56
CA ASN A 876 -45.77 -5.55 5.64
C ASN A 876 -46.17 -4.13 5.25
N LEU A 877 -45.43 -3.10 5.70
CA LEU A 877 -45.66 -1.71 5.30
C LEU A 877 -45.55 -1.52 3.77
N ALA A 878 -44.56 -2.17 3.14
CA ALA A 878 -44.40 -2.13 1.70
C ALA A 878 -45.59 -2.77 0.95
N CYS A 879 -46.11 -3.89 1.46
CA CYS A 879 -47.31 -4.54 0.93
C CYS A 879 -48.57 -3.68 1.11
N GLU A 880 -48.79 -3.12 2.30
CA GLU A 880 -49.93 -2.26 2.61
C GLU A 880 -49.98 -1.03 1.72
N ARG A 881 -48.83 -0.41 1.47
CA ARG A 881 -48.71 0.80 0.64
C ARG A 881 -48.47 0.52 -0.85
N LYS A 882 -48.30 -0.75 -1.22
CA LYS A 882 -47.92 -1.20 -2.58
C LYS A 882 -46.67 -0.47 -3.11
N LEU A 883 -45.68 -0.30 -2.24
CA LEU A 883 -44.40 0.32 -2.58
C LEU A 883 -43.36 -0.75 -2.92
N PRO A 884 -42.46 -0.49 -3.89
CA PRO A 884 -41.31 -1.36 -4.13
C PRO A 884 -40.43 -1.53 -2.89
N LEU A 885 -40.07 -2.77 -2.58
CA LEU A 885 -39.24 -3.17 -1.46
C LEU A 885 -37.88 -3.70 -1.95
N ILE A 886 -36.83 -2.98 -1.62
CA ILE A 886 -35.45 -3.31 -1.97
C ILE A 886 -34.71 -3.80 -0.72
N TYR A 887 -34.21 -5.03 -0.74
CA TYR A 887 -33.40 -5.61 0.32
C TYR A 887 -31.92 -5.59 -0.05
N MET A 888 -31.10 -4.87 0.72
CA MET A 888 -29.65 -4.80 0.58
C MET A 888 -29.00 -5.83 1.51
N ALA A 889 -28.56 -6.95 0.95
CA ALA A 889 -28.11 -8.12 1.69
C ALA A 889 -26.60 -8.11 1.96
N ALA A 890 -26.22 -8.04 3.24
CA ALA A 890 -24.87 -8.28 3.75
C ALA A 890 -24.97 -8.81 5.19
N ASN A 891 -24.91 -10.13 5.37
CA ASN A 891 -25.25 -10.78 6.64
C ASN A 891 -24.46 -12.07 6.90
N SER A 892 -24.64 -12.61 8.10
CA SER A 892 -24.07 -13.89 8.53
C SER A 892 -25.13 -14.96 8.82
N GLY A 893 -26.38 -14.74 8.41
CA GLY A 893 -27.53 -15.61 8.68
C GLY A 893 -28.14 -15.39 10.06
N ALA A 894 -28.86 -16.38 10.56
CA ALA A 894 -29.44 -16.35 11.90
C ALA A 894 -28.35 -16.18 12.97
N ARG A 895 -28.63 -15.37 13.99
CA ARG A 895 -27.73 -15.18 15.12
C ARG A 895 -27.56 -16.50 15.86
N ILE A 896 -26.34 -16.76 16.33
CA ILE A 896 -26.00 -17.92 17.13
C ILE A 896 -25.27 -17.41 18.36
N GLY A 897 -25.61 -17.94 19.53
CA GLY A 897 -24.97 -17.61 20.79
C GLY A 897 -24.94 -18.78 21.76
N ILE A 898 -24.21 -18.62 22.85
CA ILE A 898 -24.17 -19.54 23.99
C ILE A 898 -24.39 -18.69 25.24
N ALA A 899 -25.07 -19.25 26.26
CA ALA A 899 -25.29 -18.58 27.53
C ALA A 899 -23.96 -18.45 28.32
N ASP A 900 -23.30 -17.30 28.21
CA ASP A 900 -21.99 -17.04 28.84
C ASP A 900 -22.06 -17.10 30.37
N GLU A 901 -23.20 -16.75 30.97
CA GLU A 901 -23.43 -16.85 32.41
C GLU A 901 -23.44 -18.30 32.90
N VAL A 902 -23.86 -19.25 32.06
CA VAL A 902 -23.81 -20.69 32.38
C VAL A 902 -22.41 -21.22 32.11
N LYS A 903 -21.83 -20.87 30.95
CA LYS A 903 -20.49 -21.29 30.51
C LYS A 903 -19.40 -20.95 31.53
N SER A 904 -19.53 -19.82 32.22
CA SER A 904 -18.53 -19.34 33.18
C SER A 904 -18.53 -20.07 34.53
N ILE A 905 -19.58 -20.82 34.86
CA ILE A 905 -19.75 -21.38 36.22
C ILE A 905 -20.15 -22.87 36.28
N PHE A 906 -20.54 -23.49 35.16
CA PHE A 906 -20.87 -24.92 35.18
C PHE A 906 -19.68 -25.77 35.61
N ARG A 907 -19.97 -26.86 36.29
CA ARG A 907 -19.00 -27.87 36.74
C ARG A 907 -19.27 -29.17 35.99
N VAL A 908 -18.24 -29.99 35.88
CA VAL A 908 -18.32 -31.30 35.22
C VAL A 908 -18.16 -32.38 36.27
N LYS A 909 -19.02 -33.39 36.28
CA LYS A 909 -18.76 -34.63 37.00
C LYS A 909 -18.01 -35.57 36.09
N TRP A 910 -16.70 -35.66 36.28
CA TRP A 910 -15.85 -36.62 35.57
C TRP A 910 -16.12 -38.04 36.04
N ILE A 911 -15.99 -39.01 35.13
CA ILE A 911 -16.01 -40.44 35.47
C ILE A 911 -14.85 -40.73 36.44
N ASP A 912 -13.68 -40.15 36.16
CA ASP A 912 -12.49 -40.19 37.00
C ASP A 912 -11.91 -38.78 37.11
N ASP A 913 -12.02 -38.17 38.30
CA ASP A 913 -11.53 -36.81 38.56
C ASP A 913 -9.99 -36.71 38.42
N SER A 914 -9.26 -37.83 38.49
CA SER A 914 -7.81 -37.86 38.24
C SER A 914 -7.45 -38.02 36.75
N ASN A 915 -8.38 -38.50 35.92
CA ASN A 915 -8.19 -38.72 34.47
C ASN A 915 -9.40 -38.23 33.65
N PRO A 916 -9.55 -36.90 33.45
CA PRO A 916 -10.70 -36.32 32.73
C PRO A 916 -10.87 -36.82 31.29
N GLU A 917 -9.80 -37.29 30.64
CA GLU A 917 -9.84 -37.86 29.28
C GLU A 917 -10.70 -39.12 29.17
N ARG A 918 -11.03 -39.77 30.30
CA ARG A 918 -11.94 -40.91 30.33
C ARG A 918 -13.40 -40.51 30.12
N GLY A 919 -13.70 -39.21 30.08
CA GLY A 919 -15.04 -38.65 29.86
C GLY A 919 -15.72 -38.20 31.15
N PHE A 920 -16.96 -37.75 31.01
CA PHE A 920 -17.78 -37.18 32.08
C PHE A 920 -19.19 -37.78 32.07
N ASP A 921 -19.85 -37.76 33.23
CA ASP A 921 -21.23 -38.23 33.39
C ASP A 921 -22.24 -37.11 33.06
N TYR A 922 -22.07 -35.94 33.69
CA TYR A 922 -22.99 -34.81 33.52
C TYR A 922 -22.33 -33.47 33.89
N VAL A 923 -23.00 -32.39 33.51
CA VAL A 923 -22.66 -31.02 33.95
C VAL A 923 -23.66 -30.55 35.01
N TYR A 924 -23.18 -29.80 36.00
CA TYR A 924 -23.99 -29.38 37.14
C TYR A 924 -23.57 -28.01 37.68
N LEU A 925 -24.42 -27.44 38.52
CA LEU A 925 -24.18 -26.23 39.30
C LEU A 925 -24.14 -26.57 40.79
N SER A 926 -23.39 -25.79 41.57
CA SER A 926 -23.52 -25.82 43.02
C SER A 926 -24.87 -25.23 43.45
N GLU A 927 -25.30 -25.47 44.69
CA GLU A 927 -26.53 -24.87 45.22
C GLU A 927 -26.50 -23.33 45.20
N GLU A 928 -25.33 -22.73 45.47
CA GLU A 928 -25.12 -21.29 45.38
C GLU A 928 -25.20 -20.78 43.94
N ASP A 929 -24.50 -21.44 43.01
CA ASP A 929 -24.47 -21.03 41.61
C ASP A 929 -25.84 -21.18 40.94
N TYR A 930 -26.57 -22.25 41.26
CA TYR A 930 -27.96 -22.41 40.80
C TYR A 930 -28.86 -21.28 41.33
N GLY A 931 -28.72 -20.89 42.60
CA GLY A 931 -29.46 -19.76 43.17
C GLY A 931 -29.23 -18.44 42.42
N ARG A 932 -28.06 -18.26 41.77
CA ARG A 932 -27.71 -17.05 41.01
C ARG A 932 -28.27 -17.03 39.59
N ILE A 933 -28.41 -18.19 38.93
CA ILE A 933 -28.77 -18.28 37.50
C ILE A 933 -29.92 -19.26 37.21
N SER A 934 -30.77 -19.56 38.21
CA SER A 934 -31.85 -20.54 38.08
C SER A 934 -32.83 -20.25 36.94
N SER A 935 -32.97 -19.00 36.50
CA SER A 935 -33.77 -18.62 35.34
C SER A 935 -33.13 -18.96 33.99
N SER A 936 -31.81 -19.15 33.94
CA SER A 936 -31.07 -19.44 32.70
C SER A 936 -30.96 -20.95 32.41
N VAL A 937 -31.36 -21.82 33.33
CA VAL A 937 -31.23 -23.27 33.21
C VAL A 937 -32.45 -24.01 33.73
N ILE A 938 -32.77 -25.14 33.10
CA ILE A 938 -33.65 -26.16 33.67
C ILE A 938 -32.73 -27.22 34.28
N ALA A 939 -32.83 -27.42 35.60
CA ALA A 939 -31.95 -28.31 36.34
C ALA A 939 -32.71 -28.99 37.48
N HIS A 940 -32.29 -30.21 37.84
CA HIS A 940 -32.84 -30.95 38.97
C HIS A 940 -31.80 -31.15 40.08
N LYS A 941 -32.27 -31.11 41.33
CA LYS A 941 -31.44 -31.27 42.53
C LYS A 941 -31.11 -32.75 42.76
N THR A 942 -29.83 -33.05 42.87
CA THR A 942 -29.27 -34.36 43.23
C THR A 942 -28.40 -34.19 44.47
N GLN A 943 -28.57 -35.07 45.46
CA GLN A 943 -27.72 -35.11 46.64
C GLN A 943 -26.87 -36.39 46.60
N LEU A 944 -25.56 -36.22 46.74
CA LEU A 944 -24.63 -37.34 46.80
C LEU A 944 -24.58 -37.94 48.22
N ASP A 945 -24.08 -39.18 48.32
CA ASP A 945 -23.84 -39.84 49.61
C ASP A 945 -22.86 -39.08 50.50
N SER A 946 -22.01 -38.22 49.92
CA SER A 946 -21.11 -37.30 50.62
C SER A 946 -21.83 -36.12 51.30
N GLY A 947 -23.12 -35.93 51.05
CA GLY A 947 -23.92 -34.78 51.47
C GLY A 947 -23.84 -33.58 50.52
N GLU A 948 -23.00 -33.63 49.48
CA GLU A 948 -22.90 -32.57 48.47
C GLU A 948 -24.18 -32.47 47.64
N ILE A 949 -24.69 -31.24 47.50
CA ILE A 949 -25.85 -30.92 46.65
C ILE A 949 -25.39 -30.43 45.29
N ARG A 950 -25.89 -31.05 44.24
CA ARG A 950 -25.63 -30.71 42.85
C ARG A 950 -26.93 -30.44 42.11
N TRP A 951 -26.97 -29.36 41.36
CA TRP A 951 -28.05 -29.06 40.43
C TRP A 951 -27.63 -29.49 39.03
N VAL A 952 -28.03 -30.69 38.62
CA VAL A 952 -27.68 -31.27 37.32
C VAL A 952 -28.44 -30.52 36.24
N ILE A 953 -27.73 -30.00 35.24
CA ILE A 953 -28.31 -29.18 34.18
C ILE A 953 -28.93 -30.09 33.12
N ASP A 954 -30.25 -30.02 32.96
CA ASP A 954 -30.99 -30.78 31.93
C ASP A 954 -31.09 -29.99 30.63
N SER A 955 -31.25 -28.66 30.72
CA SER A 955 -31.33 -27.77 29.56
C SER A 955 -30.83 -26.38 29.88
N VAL A 956 -30.26 -25.72 28.89
CA VAL A 956 -29.81 -24.33 28.98
C VAL A 956 -30.77 -23.46 28.19
N VAL A 957 -31.39 -22.47 28.86
CA VAL A 957 -32.29 -21.49 28.25
C VAL A 957 -31.52 -20.21 27.93
N GLY A 958 -30.70 -19.74 28.87
CA GLY A 958 -29.95 -18.49 28.78
C GLY A 958 -30.78 -17.25 29.15
N LYS A 959 -30.10 -16.19 29.59
CA LYS A 959 -30.72 -14.91 29.95
C LYS A 959 -30.90 -13.98 28.76
N GLU A 960 -30.00 -14.05 27.78
CA GLU A 960 -30.06 -13.26 26.55
C GLU A 960 -31.00 -13.92 25.54
N ASP A 961 -31.80 -13.10 24.85
CA ASP A 961 -32.65 -13.53 23.74
C ASP A 961 -31.86 -13.56 22.42
N GLY A 962 -32.19 -14.50 21.54
CA GLY A 962 -31.54 -14.64 20.22
C GLY A 962 -30.23 -15.43 20.23
N LEU A 963 -30.16 -16.48 21.03
CA LEU A 963 -29.09 -17.49 21.08
C LEU A 963 -29.36 -18.68 20.13
N GLY A 964 -30.63 -19.04 19.87
CA GLY A 964 -31.00 -20.29 19.19
C GLY A 964 -32.34 -20.27 18.45
N VAL A 965 -33.31 -21.07 18.91
CA VAL A 965 -34.53 -21.45 18.18
C VAL A 965 -35.49 -20.27 17.89
N GLU A 966 -35.48 -19.27 18.74
CA GLU A 966 -36.16 -17.99 18.58
C GLU A 966 -35.74 -17.27 17.29
N ASN A 967 -34.46 -17.36 16.89
CA ASN A 967 -33.97 -16.80 15.63
C ASN A 967 -34.43 -17.63 14.43
N ILE A 968 -34.63 -18.95 14.61
CA ILE A 968 -35.18 -19.82 13.56
C ILE A 968 -36.66 -19.50 13.34
N HIS A 969 -37.40 -19.27 14.43
CA HIS A 969 -38.78 -18.78 14.36
C HIS A 969 -38.87 -17.45 13.60
N GLY A 970 -38.03 -16.47 13.97
CA GLY A 970 -37.97 -15.18 13.27
C GLY A 970 -37.56 -15.31 11.80
N SER A 971 -36.58 -16.15 11.49
CA SER A 971 -36.19 -16.49 10.12
C SER A 971 -37.36 -17.03 9.30
N ALA A 972 -38.18 -17.90 9.87
CA ALA A 972 -39.36 -18.45 9.20
C ALA A 972 -40.44 -17.37 8.97
N ALA A 973 -40.64 -16.47 9.93
CA ALA A 973 -41.59 -15.36 9.82
C ALA A 973 -41.21 -14.42 8.67
N ILE A 974 -39.94 -13.97 8.61
CA ILE A 974 -39.49 -13.07 7.53
C ILE A 974 -39.45 -13.76 6.16
N ALA A 975 -39.14 -15.07 6.10
CA ALA A 975 -39.25 -15.83 4.86
C ALA A 975 -40.69 -15.84 4.34
N SER A 976 -41.66 -16.10 5.22
CA SER A 976 -43.09 -16.05 4.88
C SER A 976 -43.52 -14.66 4.43
N ALA A 977 -43.15 -13.62 5.19
CA ALA A 977 -43.50 -12.24 4.86
C ALA A 977 -42.93 -11.81 3.50
N TYR A 978 -41.66 -12.10 3.23
CA TYR A 978 -41.02 -11.74 1.97
C TYR A 978 -41.56 -12.54 0.78
N SER A 979 -41.91 -13.81 0.98
CA SER A 979 -42.62 -14.61 -0.03
C SER A 979 -43.98 -14.03 -0.39
N ARG A 980 -44.76 -13.56 0.60
CA ARG A 980 -46.02 -12.85 0.34
C ARG A 980 -45.78 -11.53 -0.38
N ALA A 981 -44.75 -10.78 0.03
CA ALA A 981 -44.43 -9.50 -0.57
C ALA A 981 -44.13 -9.58 -2.08
N TYR A 982 -43.51 -10.67 -2.53
CA TYR A 982 -43.30 -10.91 -3.96
C TYR A 982 -44.61 -10.97 -4.77
N GLU A 983 -45.67 -11.55 -4.22
CA GLU A 983 -46.99 -11.63 -4.87
C GLU A 983 -47.75 -10.28 -4.81
N GLU A 984 -47.44 -9.45 -3.81
CA GLU A 984 -48.20 -8.25 -3.51
C GLU A 984 -47.59 -6.93 -4.00
N THR A 985 -46.27 -6.86 -4.16
CA THR A 985 -45.52 -5.68 -4.56
C THR A 985 -44.23 -6.05 -5.29
N PHE A 986 -43.50 -5.05 -5.79
CA PHE A 986 -42.18 -5.25 -6.36
C PHE A 986 -41.16 -5.53 -5.26
N THR A 987 -40.55 -6.71 -5.28
CA THR A 987 -39.42 -7.10 -4.40
C THR A 987 -38.12 -7.22 -5.18
N LEU A 988 -37.00 -6.80 -4.62
CA LEU A 988 -35.68 -7.03 -5.22
C LEU A 988 -34.64 -7.19 -4.11
N THR A 989 -33.80 -8.22 -4.20
CA THR A 989 -32.65 -8.39 -3.31
C THR A 989 -31.35 -8.05 -4.03
N PHE A 990 -30.56 -7.15 -3.48
CA PHE A 990 -29.21 -6.85 -3.95
C PHE A 990 -28.17 -7.38 -2.96
N VAL A 991 -27.37 -8.35 -3.40
CA VAL A 991 -26.31 -8.98 -2.60
C VAL A 991 -25.04 -8.14 -2.72
N THR A 992 -24.94 -7.17 -1.82
CA THR A 992 -23.84 -6.19 -1.70
C THR A 992 -22.66 -6.72 -0.88
N GLY A 993 -22.91 -7.69 0.02
CA GLY A 993 -21.90 -8.41 0.78
C GLY A 993 -22.21 -9.89 0.82
N ARG A 994 -21.37 -10.69 1.49
CA ARG A 994 -21.69 -12.10 1.79
C ARG A 994 -23.10 -12.20 2.39
N THR A 995 -23.90 -13.14 1.88
CA THR A 995 -25.24 -13.46 2.42
C THR A 995 -25.32 -14.95 2.76
N VAL A 996 -25.82 -15.26 3.96
CA VAL A 996 -25.78 -16.62 4.54
C VAL A 996 -27.13 -17.08 5.06
N GLY A 997 -27.45 -18.37 4.89
CA GLY A 997 -28.58 -19.00 5.55
C GLY A 997 -29.90 -18.34 5.16
N ILE A 998 -30.64 -17.78 6.13
CA ILE A 998 -31.90 -17.06 5.86
C ILE A 998 -31.70 -15.91 4.86
N GLY A 999 -30.58 -15.20 4.89
CA GLY A 999 -30.29 -14.15 3.90
C GLY A 999 -30.20 -14.67 2.47
N ALA A 1000 -29.68 -15.90 2.28
CA ALA A 1000 -29.66 -16.56 0.98
C ALA A 1000 -31.05 -17.02 0.54
N TYR A 1001 -31.89 -17.47 1.48
CA TYR A 1001 -33.30 -17.77 1.21
C TYR A 1001 -34.09 -16.51 0.83
N LEU A 1002 -33.89 -15.38 1.51
CA LEU A 1002 -34.55 -14.12 1.16
C LEU A 1002 -34.17 -13.69 -0.26
N ALA A 1003 -32.90 -13.82 -0.67
CA ALA A 1003 -32.50 -13.56 -2.04
C ALA A 1003 -33.27 -14.41 -3.06
N ARG A 1004 -33.52 -15.70 -2.72
CA ARG A 1004 -34.34 -16.59 -3.57
C ARG A 1004 -35.83 -16.25 -3.51
N LEU A 1005 -36.39 -15.96 -2.34
CA LEU A 1005 -37.81 -15.69 -2.13
C LEU A 1005 -38.25 -14.34 -2.69
N GLY A 1006 -37.34 -13.36 -2.75
CA GLY A 1006 -37.55 -12.10 -3.44
C GLY A 1006 -37.59 -12.24 -4.97
N ILE A 1007 -37.16 -13.40 -5.50
CA ILE A 1007 -37.03 -13.80 -6.90
C ILE A 1007 -36.03 -12.95 -7.68
N ARG A 1008 -36.26 -11.64 -7.75
CA ARG A 1008 -35.41 -10.65 -8.43
C ARG A 1008 -34.16 -10.42 -7.61
N CYS A 1009 -33.04 -10.96 -8.06
CA CYS A 1009 -31.75 -10.88 -7.38
C CYS A 1009 -30.68 -10.26 -8.29
N ILE A 1010 -29.92 -9.32 -7.73
CA ILE A 1010 -28.69 -8.77 -8.31
C ILE A 1010 -27.54 -9.19 -7.39
N GLN A 1011 -26.46 -9.73 -7.93
CA GLN A 1011 -25.29 -10.17 -7.15
C GLN A 1011 -24.03 -9.40 -7.54
N ARG A 1012 -23.23 -9.01 -6.54
CA ARG A 1012 -21.87 -8.53 -6.81
C ARG A 1012 -20.93 -9.67 -7.19
N GLU A 1013 -20.06 -9.41 -8.16
CA GLU A 1013 -19.15 -10.43 -8.72
C GLU A 1013 -18.23 -11.09 -7.67
N ASP A 1014 -17.86 -10.34 -6.64
CA ASP A 1014 -16.95 -10.77 -5.58
C ASP A 1014 -17.64 -11.22 -4.28
N GLN A 1015 -18.98 -11.34 -4.29
CA GLN A 1015 -19.78 -11.67 -3.10
C GLN A 1015 -20.52 -13.00 -3.23
N PRO A 1016 -20.51 -13.87 -2.20
CA PRO A 1016 -21.17 -15.17 -2.26
C PRO A 1016 -22.58 -15.19 -1.66
N ILE A 1017 -23.47 -16.01 -2.25
CA ILE A 1017 -24.76 -16.43 -1.69
C ILE A 1017 -24.63 -17.88 -1.22
N VAL A 1018 -24.59 -18.13 0.10
CA VAL A 1018 -24.31 -19.49 0.63
C VAL A 1018 -25.25 -19.89 1.75
N LEU A 1019 -25.49 -21.19 1.93
CA LEU A 1019 -26.20 -21.70 3.12
C LEU A 1019 -25.23 -21.98 4.27
N THR A 1020 -24.03 -22.47 3.94
CA THR A 1020 -23.03 -22.89 4.92
C THR A 1020 -21.64 -22.50 4.44
N GLY A 1021 -20.77 -22.08 5.37
CA GLY A 1021 -19.39 -21.72 5.05
C GLY A 1021 -18.57 -22.92 4.58
N TYR A 1022 -17.63 -22.70 3.66
CA TYR A 1022 -16.83 -23.78 3.07
C TYR A 1022 -15.99 -24.55 4.09
N SER A 1023 -15.48 -23.86 5.12
CA SER A 1023 -14.70 -24.47 6.21
C SER A 1023 -15.54 -25.42 7.06
N ALA A 1024 -16.81 -25.09 7.31
CA ALA A 1024 -17.74 -25.96 8.00
C ALA A 1024 -18.05 -27.21 7.18
N LEU A 1025 -18.20 -27.08 5.85
CA LEU A 1025 -18.37 -28.22 4.95
C LEU A 1025 -17.13 -29.13 4.91
N ASN A 1026 -15.92 -28.55 4.85
CA ASN A 1026 -14.69 -29.33 4.91
C ASN A 1026 -14.58 -30.11 6.23
N LYS A 1027 -14.96 -29.49 7.36
CA LYS A 1027 -15.00 -30.15 8.67
C LYS A 1027 -16.03 -31.28 8.71
N LEU A 1028 -17.22 -31.05 8.14
CA LEU A 1028 -18.27 -32.08 8.03
C LEU A 1028 -17.82 -33.27 7.16
N LEU A 1029 -17.11 -32.99 6.07
CA LEU A 1029 -16.59 -34.00 5.14
C LEU A 1029 -15.31 -34.67 5.63
N GLY A 1030 -14.66 -34.14 6.68
CA GLY A 1030 -13.39 -34.64 7.20
C GLY A 1030 -12.19 -34.42 6.27
N ARG A 1031 -12.30 -33.54 5.26
CA ARG A 1031 -11.24 -33.24 4.29
C ARG A 1031 -11.40 -31.87 3.63
N GLU A 1032 -10.30 -31.29 3.15
CA GLU A 1032 -10.31 -30.00 2.46
C GLU A 1032 -10.77 -30.14 0.99
N VAL A 1033 -12.08 -29.99 0.75
CA VAL A 1033 -12.66 -30.03 -0.60
C VAL A 1033 -12.72 -28.65 -1.24
N TYR A 1034 -13.12 -27.65 -0.46
CA TYR A 1034 -13.32 -26.28 -0.93
C TYR A 1034 -12.27 -25.34 -0.34
N SER A 1035 -11.89 -24.31 -1.09
CA SER A 1035 -10.92 -23.29 -0.67
C SER A 1035 -11.54 -21.89 -0.52
N SER A 1036 -12.75 -21.66 -1.03
CA SER A 1036 -13.43 -20.37 -0.91
C SER A 1036 -14.96 -20.48 -0.95
N HIS A 1037 -15.64 -19.45 -0.42
CA HIS A 1037 -17.10 -19.31 -0.54
C HIS A 1037 -17.55 -19.10 -2.00
N MET A 1038 -16.70 -18.54 -2.86
CA MET A 1038 -17.04 -18.28 -4.27
C MET A 1038 -17.25 -19.58 -5.07
N GLN A 1039 -16.61 -20.67 -4.67
CA GLN A 1039 -16.82 -22.01 -5.26
C GLN A 1039 -18.22 -22.57 -4.95
N LEU A 1040 -18.87 -22.09 -3.90
CA LEU A 1040 -20.18 -22.56 -3.45
C LEU A 1040 -21.31 -21.64 -3.91
N GLY A 1041 -21.07 -20.33 -3.89
CA GLY A 1041 -22.12 -19.32 -4.02
C GLY A 1041 -21.75 -18.10 -4.84
N GLY A 1042 -20.64 -18.12 -5.57
CA GLY A 1042 -20.28 -17.04 -6.49
C GLY A 1042 -21.15 -17.03 -7.76
N PRO A 1043 -21.00 -16.01 -8.62
CA PRO A 1043 -21.74 -15.90 -9.88
C PRO A 1043 -21.62 -17.12 -10.80
N LYS A 1044 -20.45 -17.78 -10.84
CA LYS A 1044 -20.22 -19.03 -11.60
C LYS A 1044 -21.18 -20.16 -11.22
N ILE A 1045 -21.84 -20.07 -10.06
CA ILE A 1045 -22.87 -20.99 -9.59
C ILE A 1045 -24.25 -20.35 -9.70
N MET A 1046 -24.43 -19.15 -9.13
CA MET A 1046 -25.74 -18.53 -8.92
C MET A 1046 -26.33 -17.87 -10.17
N ALA A 1047 -25.50 -17.33 -11.07
CA ALA A 1047 -25.98 -16.85 -12.36
C ALA A 1047 -26.31 -18.04 -13.28
N THR A 1048 -25.48 -19.08 -13.25
CA THR A 1048 -25.69 -20.29 -14.07
C THR A 1048 -26.95 -21.07 -13.68
N ASN A 1049 -27.31 -21.08 -12.39
CA ASN A 1049 -28.53 -21.75 -11.93
C ASN A 1049 -29.79 -20.85 -11.95
N GLY A 1050 -29.66 -19.58 -12.33
CA GLY A 1050 -30.76 -18.62 -12.45
C GLY A 1050 -31.30 -18.06 -11.13
N ILE A 1051 -30.57 -18.22 -10.02
CA ILE A 1051 -30.90 -17.52 -8.76
C ILE A 1051 -30.56 -16.04 -8.91
N ASP A 1052 -29.34 -15.75 -9.36
CA ASP A 1052 -28.92 -14.39 -9.70
C ASP A 1052 -29.37 -14.05 -11.12
N HIS A 1053 -30.04 -12.91 -11.29
CA HIS A 1053 -30.50 -12.44 -12.60
C HIS A 1053 -29.52 -11.47 -13.23
N LEU A 1054 -28.64 -10.85 -12.43
CA LEU A 1054 -27.69 -9.87 -12.92
C LEU A 1054 -26.47 -9.76 -11.99
N THR A 1055 -25.30 -9.96 -12.57
CA THR A 1055 -24.03 -9.72 -11.92
C THR A 1055 -23.57 -8.28 -12.12
N VAL A 1056 -23.06 -7.64 -11.07
CA VAL A 1056 -22.51 -6.27 -11.12
C VAL A 1056 -21.12 -6.20 -10.47
N PRO A 1057 -20.24 -5.30 -10.95
CA PRO A 1057 -18.89 -5.18 -10.40
C PRO A 1057 -18.86 -4.51 -9.02
N ASP A 1058 -19.79 -3.59 -8.72
CA ASP A 1058 -19.78 -2.78 -7.51
C ASP A 1058 -21.19 -2.36 -7.03
N ASP A 1059 -21.25 -1.75 -5.84
CA ASP A 1059 -22.50 -1.35 -5.19
C ASP A 1059 -23.25 -0.23 -5.93
N LEU A 1060 -22.55 0.72 -6.56
CA LEU A 1060 -23.19 1.81 -7.33
C LEU A 1060 -23.79 1.27 -8.63
N ALA A 1061 -23.09 0.35 -9.31
CA ALA A 1061 -23.63 -0.38 -10.45
C ALA A 1061 -24.89 -1.17 -10.07
N GLY A 1062 -24.88 -1.87 -8.91
CA GLY A 1062 -26.05 -2.54 -8.37
C GLY A 1062 -27.24 -1.61 -8.15
N VAL A 1063 -27.03 -0.48 -7.47
CA VAL A 1063 -28.06 0.54 -7.25
C VAL A 1063 -28.56 1.14 -8.58
N SER A 1064 -27.67 1.37 -9.55
CA SER A 1064 -28.05 1.86 -10.88
C SER A 1064 -28.96 0.86 -11.61
N HIS A 1065 -28.69 -0.44 -11.48
CA HIS A 1065 -29.53 -1.49 -12.06
C HIS A 1065 -30.85 -1.69 -11.31
N ILE A 1066 -30.88 -1.48 -9.99
CA ILE A 1066 -32.14 -1.38 -9.23
C ILE A 1066 -33.03 -0.31 -9.85
N LEU A 1067 -32.50 0.90 -10.09
CA LEU A 1067 -33.27 1.98 -10.72
C LEU A 1067 -33.73 1.63 -12.14
N ARG A 1068 -32.90 0.97 -12.96
CA ARG A 1068 -33.27 0.51 -14.31
C ARG A 1068 -34.36 -0.57 -14.33
N TRP A 1069 -34.47 -1.37 -13.27
CA TRP A 1069 -35.58 -2.33 -13.14
C TRP A 1069 -36.86 -1.67 -12.60
N LEU A 1070 -36.71 -0.55 -11.89
CA LEU A 1070 -37.83 0.22 -11.38
C LEU A 1070 -38.45 1.16 -12.43
N SER A 1071 -37.67 1.59 -13.43
CA SER A 1071 -38.12 2.34 -14.63
C SER A 1071 -38.84 1.41 -15.59
#